data_AF-A0A6N2DKP9-F1
#
_entry.id   AF-A0A6N2DKP9-F1
#
_cell.length_a   1.000
_cell.length_b   1.000
_cell.length_c   1.000
_cell.angle_alpha   90.00
_cell.angle_beta   90.00
_cell.angle_gamma   90.00
#
_symmetry.space_group_name_H-M   'P 1'
#
loop_
_entity.id
_entity.type
_entity.pdbx_description
1 polymer ?
#
loop_
_entity_poly.entity_id
_entity_poly.type
_entity_poly.pdbx_seq_one_letter_code
_entity_poly.pdbx_strand_id
1 'polypeptide(L)'
;MGKIISTLITVVVAVGFSAAIWVGANLVFNQARYHWARFNGLVFGVGGFLLGVLLSGNRLTIGSEGETLGGFLNWVWLPLVLAAVFAVLGVALTRTDDDRQRLIIAIATGAVVGVGLGLLIQDQYLPSFSPIGLIGWTVAGVAIGGGLALARKKPPLNGVLVWGALFFIIGAWGTADLGAGSTVEAVIGTLVPALALGVRLGLTDNPELHTRTIIDQKSRAVIFLGPALLFIFITLLVPTVRTIYLSLLDNRSEEFVAFENYVTTFQDRGSWDASGFSNFFTSQLFWIGVVLLGIGVVLGIAQKQRTGKAVELGGASLGPLVVAGVLLAFALFTTLRGTIVNNLWWVVAVTLFSTVLGLAVAVLADKAKGEKIAKSIIFMPMAISMVGASIIWRFMYASRDISGEQTGVLNALWVGLGRLSTGSGIPTLIVTIVLGLILLGLAYMVAMALTKQNVGRAVVPGVAFLLIGWFFVRFAGIVGGGVGGFRVTADGQTVARTIDFITDSPYNNFWLMVILIWIQTGFAMVILSAAIKAVPEEYLEAARVDGATQSQIFWRIVLPQIGTTIGVVVTTLIVVVMKVYDIVKVVTNGQFGTQVLANDMFNQAFAFGNTGRGAALAVLIFVSVLPVMYLNIRRMQKEA
;
A
#
# COMPACT_ATOMS: atom_id res chain seq x y z
N MET A 1 40.00 10.37 4.23
CA MET A 1 39.84 11.43 3.20
C MET A 1 39.41 10.88 1.83
N GLY A 2 40.06 9.85 1.26
CA GLY A 2 39.74 9.35 -0.09
C GLY A 2 38.26 8.98 -0.35
N LYS A 3 37.60 8.28 0.58
CA LYS A 3 36.15 7.93 0.46
C LYS A 3 35.21 9.13 0.50
N ILE A 4 35.58 10.18 1.23
CA ILE A 4 34.79 11.42 1.31
C ILE A 4 34.92 12.20 0.01
N ILE A 5 36.15 12.31 -0.51
CA ILE A 5 36.44 12.95 -1.79
C ILE A 5 35.74 12.20 -2.93
N SER A 6 35.80 10.87 -2.96
CA SER A 6 35.09 10.08 -3.99
C SER A 6 33.58 10.26 -3.90
N THR A 7 33.00 10.25 -2.69
CA THR A 7 31.56 10.48 -2.50
C THR A 7 31.15 11.89 -2.95
N LEU A 8 31.94 12.92 -2.60
CA LEU A 8 31.71 14.30 -3.04
C LEU A 8 31.78 14.44 -4.55
N ILE A 9 32.79 13.85 -5.20
CA ILE A 9 32.91 13.85 -6.66
C ILE A 9 31.71 13.15 -7.29
N THR A 10 31.31 11.97 -6.79
CA THR A 10 30.13 11.25 -7.31
C THR A 10 28.85 12.07 -7.16
N VAL A 11 28.65 12.75 -6.03
CA VAL A 11 27.48 13.63 -5.82
C VAL A 11 27.52 14.83 -6.75
N VAL A 12 28.66 15.51 -6.89
CA VAL A 12 28.82 16.67 -7.79
C VAL A 12 28.61 16.27 -9.24
N VAL A 13 29.15 15.12 -9.66
CA VAL A 13 28.95 14.56 -11.00
C VAL A 13 27.47 14.19 -11.22
N ALA A 14 26.82 13.53 -10.26
CA ALA A 14 25.41 13.17 -10.37
C ALA A 14 24.49 14.39 -10.43
N VAL A 15 24.75 15.41 -9.61
CA VAL A 15 24.00 16.69 -9.61
C VAL A 15 24.25 17.45 -10.91
N GLY A 16 25.51 17.56 -11.35
CA GLY A 16 25.87 18.19 -12.62
C GLY A 16 25.25 17.47 -13.82
N PHE A 17 25.19 16.14 -13.78
CA PHE A 17 24.57 15.32 -14.80
C PHE A 17 23.04 15.48 -14.82
N SER A 18 22.39 15.53 -13.65
CA SER A 18 20.95 15.81 -13.55
C SER A 18 20.60 17.21 -14.08
N ALA A 19 21.41 18.22 -13.72
CA ALA A 19 21.28 19.57 -14.25
C ALA A 19 21.51 19.62 -15.77
N ALA A 20 22.51 18.90 -16.29
CA ALA A 20 22.78 18.80 -17.73
C ALA A 20 21.65 18.09 -18.49
N ILE A 21 21.02 17.06 -17.93
CA ILE A 21 19.82 16.43 -18.49
C ILE A 21 18.68 17.44 -18.55
N TRP A 22 18.45 18.21 -17.48
CA TRP A 22 17.36 19.16 -17.43
C TRP A 22 17.56 20.34 -18.39
N VAL A 23 18.78 20.88 -18.45
CA VAL A 23 19.16 21.93 -19.42
C VAL A 23 19.10 21.38 -20.85
N GLY A 24 19.59 20.16 -21.09
CA GLY A 24 19.53 19.48 -22.38
C GLY A 24 18.09 19.24 -22.84
N ALA A 25 17.23 18.78 -21.94
CA ALA A 25 15.79 18.64 -22.17
C ALA A 25 15.14 19.97 -22.55
N ASN A 26 15.53 21.07 -21.88
CA ASN A 26 15.07 22.41 -22.20
C ASN A 26 15.55 22.89 -23.58
N LEU A 27 16.78 22.54 -23.96
CA LEU A 27 17.37 22.87 -25.26
C LEU A 27 16.73 22.12 -26.43
N VAL A 28 16.09 20.96 -26.18
CA VAL A 28 15.33 20.18 -27.18
C VAL A 28 13.96 20.83 -27.47
N PHE A 29 13.42 21.64 -26.56
CA PHE A 29 12.13 22.30 -26.78
C PHE A 29 12.17 23.33 -27.91
N ASN A 30 11.09 23.39 -28.69
CA ASN A 30 10.94 24.25 -29.87
C ASN A 30 11.94 23.95 -31.01
N GLN A 31 12.85 22.99 -30.87
CA GLN A 31 13.79 22.61 -31.93
C GLN A 31 13.12 21.77 -33.02
N ALA A 32 12.14 20.93 -32.68
CA ALA A 32 11.52 20.04 -33.66
C ALA A 32 10.84 20.83 -34.79
N ARG A 33 10.18 21.95 -34.46
CA ARG A 33 9.52 22.82 -35.44
C ARG A 33 10.50 23.62 -36.29
N TYR A 34 11.47 24.31 -35.67
CA TYR A 34 12.31 25.30 -36.36
C TYR A 34 13.69 24.78 -36.80
N HIS A 35 14.23 23.77 -36.13
CA HIS A 35 15.57 23.24 -36.35
C HIS A 35 15.60 21.71 -36.32
N TRP A 36 14.89 21.09 -37.28
CA TRP A 36 14.72 19.63 -37.35
C TRP A 36 16.04 18.85 -37.29
N ALA A 37 17.09 19.31 -37.96
CA ALA A 37 18.41 18.67 -37.90
C ALA A 37 19.04 18.68 -36.50
N ARG A 38 18.87 19.78 -35.74
CA ARG A 38 19.34 19.86 -34.35
C ARG A 38 18.52 18.96 -33.43
N PHE A 39 17.20 18.96 -33.61
CA PHE A 39 16.31 18.07 -32.87
C PHE A 39 16.65 16.60 -33.11
N ASN A 40 16.82 16.19 -34.37
CA ASN A 40 17.13 14.81 -34.73
C ASN A 40 18.53 14.39 -34.23
N GLY A 41 19.52 15.28 -34.34
CA GLY A 41 20.85 15.08 -33.74
C GLY A 41 20.80 14.90 -32.22
N LEU A 42 20.01 15.71 -31.51
CA LEU A 42 19.85 15.59 -30.06
C LEU A 42 19.15 14.28 -29.67
N VAL A 43 18.06 13.92 -30.35
CA VAL A 43 17.31 12.68 -30.08
C VAL A 43 18.19 11.44 -30.30
N PHE A 44 18.90 11.39 -31.42
CA PHE A 44 19.82 10.30 -31.71
C PHE A 44 20.99 10.27 -30.73
N GLY A 45 21.59 11.43 -30.42
CA GLY A 45 22.68 11.52 -29.46
C GLY A 45 22.28 11.04 -28.06
N VAL A 46 21.07 11.39 -27.59
CA VAL A 46 20.51 10.85 -26.34
C VAL A 46 20.30 9.33 -26.44
N GLY A 47 19.80 8.84 -27.57
CA GLY A 47 19.65 7.39 -27.81
C GLY A 47 20.98 6.63 -27.75
N GLY A 48 22.02 7.13 -28.41
CA GLY A 48 23.37 6.57 -28.38
C GLY A 48 23.99 6.64 -26.98
N PHE A 49 23.81 7.77 -26.28
CA PHE A 49 24.24 7.92 -24.90
C PHE A 49 23.61 6.88 -23.97
N LEU A 50 22.28 6.71 -24.05
CA LEU A 50 21.55 5.74 -23.24
C LEU A 50 21.98 4.31 -23.53
N LEU A 51 22.18 3.96 -24.81
CA LEU A 51 22.72 2.65 -25.19
C LEU A 51 24.09 2.40 -24.56
N GLY A 52 25.00 3.39 -24.63
CA GLY A 52 26.31 3.27 -24.01
C GLY A 52 26.24 3.16 -22.49
N VAL A 53 25.36 3.93 -21.82
CA VAL A 53 25.16 3.83 -20.37
C VAL A 53 24.63 2.46 -19.97
N LEU A 54 23.72 1.88 -20.75
CA LEU A 54 23.21 0.52 -20.48
C LEU A 54 24.32 -0.52 -20.61
N LEU A 55 25.13 -0.45 -21.66
CA LEU A 55 26.23 -1.39 -21.89
C LEU A 55 27.34 -1.26 -20.86
N SER A 56 27.84 -0.03 -20.62
CA SER A 56 28.90 0.23 -19.64
C SER A 56 28.40 0.10 -18.20
N GLY A 57 27.15 0.48 -17.91
CA GLY A 57 26.49 0.36 -16.61
C GLY A 57 26.30 -1.09 -16.16
N ASN A 58 25.96 -1.97 -17.10
CA ASN A 58 25.86 -3.42 -16.85
C ASN A 58 27.21 -4.14 -17.01
N ARG A 59 28.30 -3.39 -17.19
CA ARG A 59 29.67 -3.88 -17.35
C ARG A 59 29.86 -4.89 -18.49
N LEU A 60 29.14 -4.72 -19.60
CA LEU A 60 29.13 -5.68 -20.70
C LEU A 60 30.32 -5.52 -21.66
N THR A 61 31.04 -4.40 -21.60
CA THR A 61 32.07 -4.04 -22.58
C THR A 61 33.48 -3.98 -22.00
N ILE A 62 34.48 -4.24 -22.82
CA ILE A 62 35.89 -4.12 -22.43
C ILE A 62 36.15 -2.69 -21.94
N GLY A 63 36.80 -2.56 -20.79
CA GLY A 63 37.08 -1.27 -20.17
C GLY A 63 35.98 -0.73 -19.24
N SER A 64 34.79 -1.35 -19.13
CA SER A 64 33.77 -0.91 -18.15
C SER A 64 34.06 -1.34 -16.70
N GLU A 65 35.30 -1.72 -16.39
CA GLU A 65 35.75 -2.19 -15.08
C GLU A 65 36.68 -1.18 -14.43
N GLY A 66 36.44 -0.88 -13.15
CA GLY A 66 37.32 -0.05 -12.34
C GLY A 66 36.57 0.78 -11.30
N GLU A 67 37.01 0.71 -10.04
CA GLU A 67 36.45 1.48 -8.91
C GLU A 67 37.13 2.85 -8.71
N THR A 68 38.11 3.18 -9.57
CA THR A 68 38.93 4.38 -9.49
C THR A 68 38.44 5.47 -10.45
N LEU A 69 38.96 6.70 -10.33
CA LEU A 69 38.64 7.81 -11.25
C LEU A 69 38.95 7.46 -12.73
N GLY A 70 39.98 6.63 -12.96
CA GLY A 70 40.28 6.06 -14.28
C GLY A 70 39.21 5.06 -14.75
N GLY A 71 38.64 4.27 -13.84
CA GLY A 71 37.48 3.42 -14.10
C GLY A 71 36.23 4.21 -14.47
N PHE A 72 36.00 5.38 -13.86
CA PHE A 72 34.91 6.28 -14.26
C PHE A 72 35.10 6.83 -15.69
N LEU A 73 36.32 7.27 -16.05
CA LEU A 73 36.60 7.70 -17.43
C LEU A 73 36.40 6.57 -18.43
N ASN A 74 36.78 5.34 -18.07
CA ASN A 74 36.54 4.15 -18.86
C ASN A 74 35.06 3.68 -18.86
N TRP A 75 34.24 4.21 -17.95
CA TRP A 75 32.79 3.99 -17.95
C TRP A 75 32.04 5.01 -18.83
N VAL A 76 32.55 6.24 -18.92
CA VAL A 76 31.88 7.36 -19.62
C VAL A 76 32.22 7.44 -21.12
N TRP A 77 33.38 6.93 -21.56
CA TRP A 77 33.80 7.09 -22.95
C TRP A 77 32.82 6.47 -23.97
N LEU A 78 32.34 5.24 -23.74
CA LEU A 78 31.44 4.56 -24.68
C LEU A 78 30.09 5.30 -24.80
N PRO A 79 29.43 5.73 -23.70
CA PRO A 79 28.30 6.66 -23.76
C PRO A 79 28.57 7.91 -24.60
N LEU A 80 29.72 8.57 -24.41
CA LEU A 80 30.04 9.80 -25.15
C LEU A 80 30.31 9.54 -26.63
N VAL A 81 31.03 8.47 -26.96
CA VAL A 81 31.33 8.09 -28.35
C VAL A 81 30.06 7.73 -29.09
N LEU A 82 29.20 6.88 -28.49
CA LEU A 82 27.92 6.54 -29.10
C LEU A 82 26.99 7.75 -29.22
N ALA A 83 26.98 8.64 -28.23
CA ALA A 83 26.23 9.90 -28.32
C ALA A 83 26.69 10.75 -29.50
N ALA A 84 28.01 10.89 -29.70
CA ALA A 84 28.57 11.66 -30.80
C ALA A 84 28.26 11.01 -32.16
N VAL A 85 28.51 9.71 -32.31
CA VAL A 85 28.26 8.96 -33.55
C VAL A 85 26.78 9.03 -33.94
N PHE A 86 25.87 8.83 -32.98
CA PHE A 86 24.44 8.87 -33.25
C PHE A 86 23.97 10.31 -33.51
N ALA A 87 24.49 11.31 -32.79
CA ALA A 87 24.16 12.71 -33.07
C ALA A 87 24.57 13.13 -34.48
N VAL A 88 25.77 12.74 -34.93
CA VAL A 88 26.26 12.96 -36.30
C VAL A 88 25.37 12.24 -37.29
N LEU A 89 24.99 10.98 -37.03
CA LEU A 89 24.06 10.23 -37.86
C LEU A 89 22.71 10.95 -38.01
N GLY A 90 22.10 11.39 -36.91
CA GLY A 90 20.83 12.11 -36.93
C GLY A 90 20.89 13.40 -37.74
N VAL A 91 21.99 14.16 -37.63
CA VAL A 91 22.20 15.37 -38.43
C VAL A 91 22.43 15.04 -39.91
N ALA A 92 23.25 14.03 -40.21
CA ALA A 92 23.56 13.60 -41.57
C ALA A 92 22.31 13.13 -42.31
N LEU A 93 21.52 12.24 -41.71
CA LEU A 93 20.26 11.75 -42.29
C LEU A 93 19.23 12.85 -42.56
N THR A 94 19.33 13.95 -41.81
CA THR A 94 18.43 15.10 -41.97
C THR A 94 18.88 16.05 -43.06
N ARG A 95 20.19 16.19 -43.29
CA ARG A 95 20.77 17.12 -44.27
C ARG A 95 20.95 16.53 -45.65
N THR A 96 20.91 15.21 -45.77
CA THR A 96 20.97 14.53 -47.05
C THR A 96 19.56 14.39 -47.62
N ASP A 97 19.33 14.96 -48.81
CA ASP A 97 18.04 14.88 -49.52
C ASP A 97 17.94 13.66 -50.45
N ASP A 98 19.07 13.07 -50.86
CA ASP A 98 19.11 11.88 -51.71
C ASP A 98 18.89 10.59 -50.89
N ASP A 99 17.78 9.90 -51.16
CA ASP A 99 17.39 8.65 -50.49
C ASP A 99 18.46 7.56 -50.55
N ARG A 100 19.20 7.46 -51.66
CA ARG A 100 20.28 6.47 -51.79
C ARG A 100 21.43 6.79 -50.85
N GLN A 101 21.81 8.06 -50.76
CA GLN A 101 22.89 8.50 -49.86
C GLN A 101 22.48 8.37 -48.40
N ARG A 102 21.23 8.68 -48.05
CA ARG A 102 20.68 8.50 -46.69
C ARG A 102 20.74 7.04 -46.26
N LEU A 103 20.33 6.14 -47.15
CA LEU A 103 20.39 4.70 -46.92
C LEU A 103 21.83 4.23 -46.73
N ILE A 104 22.77 4.66 -47.57
CA ILE A 104 24.20 4.31 -47.45
C ILE A 104 24.76 4.79 -46.10
N ILE A 105 24.49 6.04 -45.71
CA ILE A 105 24.97 6.61 -44.44
C ILE A 105 24.42 5.81 -43.25
N ALA A 106 23.12 5.50 -43.25
CA ALA A 106 22.48 4.77 -42.17
C ALA A 106 22.99 3.33 -42.04
N ILE A 107 23.14 2.62 -43.16
CA ILE A 107 23.69 1.26 -43.19
C ILE A 107 25.16 1.25 -42.78
N ALA A 108 25.98 2.18 -43.29
CA ALA A 108 27.38 2.27 -42.95
C ALA A 108 27.59 2.55 -41.46
N THR A 109 26.81 3.48 -40.89
CA THR A 109 26.88 3.76 -39.46
C THR A 109 26.37 2.58 -38.64
N GLY A 110 25.27 1.94 -39.05
CA GLY A 110 24.76 0.71 -38.42
C GLY A 110 25.80 -0.43 -38.44
N ALA A 111 26.52 -0.60 -39.54
CA ALA A 111 27.59 -1.60 -39.66
C ALA A 111 28.76 -1.30 -38.72
N VAL A 112 29.25 -0.05 -38.72
CA VAL A 112 30.36 0.38 -37.85
C VAL A 112 29.99 0.24 -36.38
N VAL A 113 28.81 0.69 -35.98
CA VAL A 113 28.32 0.57 -34.59
C VAL A 113 28.10 -0.90 -34.23
N GLY A 114 27.49 -1.69 -35.11
CA GLY A 114 27.23 -3.11 -34.87
C GLY A 114 28.52 -3.91 -34.67
N VAL A 115 29.48 -3.80 -35.59
CA VAL A 115 30.79 -4.47 -35.47
C VAL A 115 31.55 -3.94 -34.26
N GLY A 116 31.61 -2.62 -34.09
CA GLY A 116 32.31 -2.00 -32.97
C GLY A 116 31.78 -2.46 -31.62
N LEU A 117 30.45 -2.49 -31.44
CA LEU A 117 29.84 -3.00 -30.21
C LEU A 117 30.14 -4.48 -29.99
N GLY A 118 30.03 -5.33 -31.02
CA GLY A 118 30.29 -6.76 -30.89
C GLY A 118 31.75 -7.10 -30.54
N LEU A 119 32.71 -6.32 -31.05
CA LEU A 119 34.13 -6.43 -30.71
C LEU A 119 34.45 -5.94 -29.29
N LEU A 120 33.60 -5.06 -28.74
CA LEU A 120 33.77 -4.51 -27.40
C LEU A 120 33.15 -5.40 -26.32
N ILE A 121 32.42 -6.46 -26.66
CA ILE A 121 31.82 -7.37 -25.65
C ILE A 121 32.92 -8.14 -24.92
N GLN A 122 32.81 -8.22 -23.59
CA GLN A 122 33.76 -8.98 -22.80
C GLN A 122 33.58 -10.50 -22.99
N ASP A 123 34.67 -11.25 -22.81
CA ASP A 123 34.70 -12.71 -23.01
C ASP A 123 33.64 -13.45 -22.19
N GLN A 124 33.38 -13.01 -20.94
CA GLN A 124 32.38 -13.60 -20.06
C GLN A 124 30.92 -13.45 -20.55
N TYR A 125 30.68 -12.56 -21.52
CA TYR A 125 29.34 -12.29 -22.07
C TYR A 125 29.22 -12.66 -23.56
N LEU A 126 30.20 -13.37 -24.13
CA LEU A 126 30.12 -13.79 -25.53
C LEU A 126 28.95 -14.78 -25.73
N PRO A 127 27.96 -14.47 -26.58
CA PRO A 127 26.77 -15.30 -26.72
C PRO A 127 27.02 -16.51 -27.62
N SER A 128 26.61 -17.70 -27.19
CA SER A 128 26.45 -18.86 -28.07
C SER A 128 24.96 -19.07 -28.35
N PHE A 129 24.52 -18.82 -29.58
CA PHE A 129 23.11 -18.97 -29.97
C PHE A 129 22.92 -20.09 -31.00
N SER A 130 21.82 -20.84 -30.85
CA SER A 130 21.39 -21.80 -31.87
C SER A 130 20.87 -21.06 -33.11
N PRO A 131 21.38 -21.34 -34.32
CA PRO A 131 20.89 -20.72 -35.56
C PRO A 131 19.39 -20.90 -35.76
N ILE A 132 18.85 -22.06 -35.40
CA ILE A 132 17.41 -22.36 -35.52
C ILE A 132 16.60 -21.51 -34.55
N GLY A 133 17.05 -21.40 -33.29
CA GLY A 133 16.39 -20.57 -32.28
C GLY A 133 16.38 -19.09 -32.67
N LEU A 134 17.52 -18.58 -33.15
CA LEU A 134 17.68 -17.20 -33.59
C LEU A 134 16.76 -16.86 -34.77
N ILE A 135 16.68 -17.75 -35.77
CA ILE A 135 15.76 -17.60 -36.90
C ILE A 135 14.31 -17.63 -36.40
N GLY A 136 13.96 -18.56 -35.51
CA GLY A 136 12.62 -18.67 -34.93
C GLY A 136 12.15 -17.38 -34.27
N TRP A 137 13.00 -16.79 -33.41
CA TRP A 137 12.72 -15.49 -32.80
C TRP A 137 12.58 -14.39 -33.84
N THR A 138 13.51 -14.31 -34.80
CA THR A 138 13.49 -13.26 -35.84
C THR A 138 12.21 -13.33 -36.68
N VAL A 139 11.81 -14.53 -37.11
CA VAL A 139 10.57 -14.76 -37.88
C VAL A 139 9.34 -14.36 -37.07
N ALA A 140 9.29 -14.70 -35.77
CA ALA A 140 8.21 -14.27 -34.90
C ALA A 140 8.12 -12.74 -34.80
N GLY A 141 9.26 -12.06 -34.65
CA GLY A 141 9.32 -10.59 -34.65
C GLY A 141 8.83 -9.99 -35.97
N VAL A 142 9.30 -10.51 -37.10
CA VAL A 142 8.86 -10.09 -38.43
C VAL A 142 7.34 -10.28 -38.61
N ALA A 143 6.79 -11.42 -38.18
CA ALA A 143 5.36 -11.70 -38.26
C ALA A 143 4.53 -10.74 -37.41
N ILE A 144 4.97 -10.48 -36.16
CA ILE A 144 4.31 -9.53 -35.26
C ILE A 144 4.37 -8.11 -35.82
N GLY A 145 5.55 -7.67 -36.26
CA GLY A 145 5.77 -6.34 -36.81
C GLY A 145 4.97 -6.09 -38.10
N GLY A 146 4.97 -7.06 -39.01
CA GLY A 146 4.18 -7.02 -40.24
C GLY A 146 2.68 -7.03 -39.95
N GLY A 147 2.21 -7.92 -39.07
CA GLY A 147 0.81 -8.02 -38.68
C GLY A 147 0.27 -6.76 -38.03
N LEU A 148 1.03 -6.15 -37.10
CA LEU A 148 0.68 -4.88 -36.47
C LEU A 148 0.63 -3.71 -37.46
N ALA A 149 1.55 -3.68 -38.42
CA ALA A 149 1.56 -2.66 -39.46
C ALA A 149 0.33 -2.78 -40.37
N LEU A 150 0.00 -4.00 -40.80
CA LEU A 150 -1.19 -4.28 -41.61
C LEU A 150 -2.48 -3.94 -40.85
N ALA A 151 -2.58 -4.30 -39.56
CA ALA A 151 -3.72 -3.97 -38.71
C ALA A 151 -3.92 -2.46 -38.53
N ARG A 152 -2.84 -1.68 -38.56
CA ARG A 152 -2.85 -0.22 -38.50
C ARG A 152 -2.92 0.47 -39.87
N LYS A 153 -3.11 -0.28 -40.96
CA LYS A 153 -3.12 0.21 -42.35
C LYS A 153 -1.85 1.00 -42.73
N LYS A 154 -0.69 0.54 -42.25
CA LYS A 154 0.63 1.14 -42.52
C LYS A 154 1.52 0.18 -43.34
N PRO A 155 2.50 0.68 -44.09
CA PRO A 155 3.43 -0.17 -44.83
C PRO A 155 4.17 -1.14 -43.89
N PRO A 156 4.24 -2.44 -44.22
CA PRO A 156 4.75 -3.46 -43.30
C PRO A 156 6.25 -3.39 -43.08
N LEU A 157 7.01 -2.88 -44.06
CA LEU A 157 8.48 -2.85 -44.04
C LEU A 157 9.05 -2.25 -42.75
N ASN A 158 8.50 -1.13 -42.29
CA ASN A 158 8.97 -0.46 -41.07
C ASN A 158 8.72 -1.30 -39.81
N GLY A 159 7.57 -1.99 -39.74
CA GLY A 159 7.25 -2.88 -38.65
C GLY A 159 8.16 -4.11 -38.65
N VAL A 160 8.36 -4.71 -39.82
CA VAL A 160 9.22 -5.88 -40.03
C VAL A 160 10.67 -5.61 -39.61
N LEU A 161 11.26 -4.49 -40.03
CA LEU A 161 12.65 -4.15 -39.71
C LEU A 161 12.87 -3.92 -38.21
N VAL A 162 11.97 -3.18 -37.55
CA VAL A 162 12.10 -2.86 -36.11
C VAL A 162 11.85 -4.09 -35.24
N TRP A 163 10.77 -4.82 -35.49
CA TRP A 163 10.43 -5.99 -34.68
C TRP A 163 11.34 -7.19 -34.98
N GLY A 164 11.76 -7.35 -36.23
CA GLY A 164 12.79 -8.32 -36.61
C GLY A 164 14.10 -8.05 -35.89
N ALA A 165 14.58 -6.80 -35.87
CA ALA A 165 15.79 -6.41 -35.13
C ALA A 165 15.65 -6.67 -33.61
N LEU A 166 14.50 -6.30 -33.02
CA LEU A 166 14.26 -6.47 -31.59
C LEU A 166 14.22 -7.95 -31.18
N PHE A 167 13.52 -8.79 -31.93
CA PHE A 167 13.46 -10.23 -31.65
C PHE A 167 14.76 -10.95 -31.99
N PHE A 168 15.52 -10.46 -32.97
CA PHE A 168 16.88 -10.95 -33.22
C PHE A 168 17.76 -10.71 -32.00
N ILE A 169 17.69 -9.52 -31.36
CA ILE A 169 18.42 -9.24 -30.12
C ILE A 169 17.99 -10.21 -29.01
N ILE A 170 16.68 -10.45 -28.84
CA ILE A 170 16.17 -11.41 -27.85
C ILE A 170 16.71 -12.82 -28.11
N GLY A 171 16.72 -13.28 -29.36
CA GLY A 171 17.26 -14.59 -29.71
C GLY A 171 18.78 -14.67 -29.52
N ALA A 172 19.51 -13.63 -29.92
CA ALA A 172 20.98 -13.60 -29.89
C ALA A 172 21.56 -13.38 -28.48
N TRP A 173 20.84 -12.70 -27.58
CA TRP A 173 21.35 -12.35 -26.25
C TRP A 173 20.49 -12.87 -25.10
N GLY A 174 19.17 -12.97 -25.30
CA GLY A 174 18.24 -13.39 -24.25
C GLY A 174 18.06 -14.90 -24.11
N THR A 175 18.28 -15.66 -25.19
CA THR A 175 18.21 -17.14 -25.18
C THR A 175 19.55 -17.82 -25.45
N ALA A 176 20.62 -17.05 -25.55
CA ALA A 176 21.96 -17.56 -25.81
C ALA A 176 22.67 -17.94 -24.51
N ASP A 177 23.53 -18.95 -24.58
CA ASP A 177 24.42 -19.30 -23.48
C ASP A 177 25.59 -18.29 -23.45
N LEU A 178 25.56 -17.37 -22.48
CA LEU A 178 26.56 -16.32 -22.34
C LEU A 178 27.86 -16.86 -21.74
N GLY A 179 28.99 -16.47 -22.33
CA GLY A 179 30.33 -16.89 -21.93
C GLY A 179 30.83 -18.18 -22.60
N ALA A 180 29.96 -18.87 -23.36
CA ALA A 180 30.31 -20.05 -24.14
C ALA A 180 30.52 -19.75 -25.64
N GLY A 181 30.20 -18.53 -26.08
CA GLY A 181 30.23 -18.13 -27.48
C GLY A 181 31.55 -17.53 -27.95
N SER A 182 31.50 -16.96 -29.15
CA SER A 182 32.64 -16.35 -29.83
C SER A 182 32.42 -14.86 -30.11
N THR A 183 33.50 -14.11 -30.33
CA THR A 183 33.44 -12.71 -30.78
C THR A 183 32.70 -12.57 -32.12
N VAL A 184 32.77 -13.59 -32.99
CA VAL A 184 32.05 -13.60 -34.27
C VAL A 184 30.53 -13.64 -34.04
N GLU A 185 30.07 -14.48 -33.11
CA GLU A 185 28.65 -14.53 -32.72
C GLU A 185 28.21 -13.23 -32.05
N ALA A 186 29.04 -12.63 -31.19
CA ALA A 186 28.76 -11.31 -30.62
C ALA A 186 28.59 -10.24 -31.70
N VAL A 187 29.50 -10.20 -32.69
CA VAL A 187 29.43 -9.28 -33.85
C VAL A 187 28.18 -9.52 -34.68
N ILE A 188 27.81 -10.77 -34.97
CA ILE A 188 26.55 -11.07 -35.67
C ILE A 188 25.34 -10.59 -34.84
N GLY A 189 25.38 -10.86 -33.53
CA GLY A 189 24.37 -10.49 -32.54
C GLY A 189 24.07 -9.00 -32.47
N THR A 190 25.05 -8.14 -32.76
CA THR A 190 24.91 -6.67 -32.78
C THR A 190 24.78 -6.09 -34.18
N LEU A 191 25.45 -6.67 -35.18
CA LEU A 191 25.49 -6.19 -36.56
C LEU A 191 24.14 -6.33 -37.26
N VAL A 192 23.50 -7.50 -37.18
CA VAL A 192 22.23 -7.75 -37.92
C VAL A 192 21.12 -6.80 -37.45
N PRO A 193 20.89 -6.60 -36.14
CA PRO A 193 19.93 -5.60 -35.66
C PRO A 193 20.32 -4.18 -36.04
N ALA A 194 21.61 -3.82 -35.96
CA ALA A 194 22.07 -2.48 -36.30
C ALA A 194 21.89 -2.16 -37.79
N LEU A 195 22.10 -3.14 -38.67
CA LEU A 195 21.82 -3.02 -40.10
C LEU A 195 20.33 -2.88 -40.38
N ALA A 196 19.47 -3.72 -39.77
CA ALA A 196 18.02 -3.64 -39.94
C ALA A 196 17.46 -2.29 -39.48
N LEU A 197 17.94 -1.78 -38.34
CA LEU A 197 17.59 -0.44 -37.85
C LEU A 197 18.18 0.66 -38.75
N GLY A 198 19.41 0.49 -39.26
CA GLY A 198 20.04 1.39 -40.22
C GLY A 198 19.22 1.52 -41.50
N VAL A 199 18.80 0.40 -42.11
CA VAL A 199 17.90 0.39 -43.27
C VAL A 199 16.61 1.13 -42.95
N ARG A 200 15.97 0.84 -41.80
CA ARG A 200 14.75 1.54 -41.38
C ARG A 200 14.95 3.05 -41.26
N LEU A 201 16.07 3.50 -40.71
CA LEU A 201 16.38 4.92 -40.55
C LEU A 201 16.67 5.60 -41.88
N GLY A 202 17.39 4.92 -42.78
CA GLY A 202 17.71 5.42 -44.13
C GLY A 202 16.48 5.56 -45.05
N LEU A 203 15.46 4.72 -44.84
CA LEU A 203 14.19 4.77 -45.58
C LEU A 203 13.17 5.79 -45.02
N THR A 204 13.50 6.51 -43.94
CA THR A 204 12.54 7.41 -43.28
C THR A 204 12.69 8.84 -43.77
N ASP A 205 11.70 9.41 -44.44
CA ASP A 205 11.76 10.79 -44.96
C ASP A 205 11.74 11.90 -43.92
N ASN A 206 12.24 13.06 -44.33
CA ASN A 206 12.16 14.28 -43.52
C ASN A 206 10.68 14.70 -43.38
N PRO A 207 10.14 14.81 -42.16
CA PRO A 207 8.74 15.14 -41.96
C PRO A 207 8.42 16.56 -42.40
N GLU A 208 7.19 16.78 -42.89
CA GLU A 208 6.63 18.09 -43.18
C GLU A 208 6.50 18.97 -41.92
N LEU A 209 6.37 20.29 -42.11
CA LEU A 209 6.27 21.27 -41.01
C LEU A 209 5.09 21.00 -40.06
N HIS A 210 3.96 20.52 -40.59
CA HIS A 210 2.80 20.13 -39.78
C HIS A 210 3.14 18.97 -38.84
N THR A 211 3.75 17.90 -39.38
CA THR A 211 4.21 16.74 -38.62
C THR A 211 5.26 17.13 -37.57
N ARG A 212 6.20 18.00 -37.91
CA ARG A 212 7.22 18.53 -36.97
C ARG A 212 6.58 19.27 -35.78
N THR A 213 5.50 20.01 -36.03
CA THR A 213 4.77 20.75 -34.98
C THR A 213 4.06 19.79 -34.03
N ILE A 214 3.45 18.71 -34.55
CA ILE A 214 2.85 17.66 -33.73
C ILE A 214 3.92 16.95 -32.89
N ILE A 215 5.09 16.68 -33.48
CA ILE A 215 6.24 16.09 -32.77
C ILE A 215 6.72 17.02 -31.66
N ASP A 216 6.81 18.33 -31.90
CA ASP A 216 7.22 19.32 -30.87
C ASP A 216 6.24 19.35 -29.68
N GLN A 217 4.94 19.26 -29.93
CA GLN A 217 3.94 19.22 -28.86
C GLN A 217 4.01 17.92 -28.06
N LYS A 218 4.13 16.77 -28.74
CA LYS A 218 4.20 15.46 -28.09
C LYS A 218 5.54 15.23 -27.38
N SER A 219 6.65 15.75 -27.90
CA SER A 219 7.97 15.57 -27.30
C SER A 219 8.06 16.20 -25.92
N ARG A 220 7.37 17.33 -25.66
CA ARG A 220 7.29 17.93 -24.32
C ARG A 220 6.76 16.95 -23.29
N ALA A 221 5.61 16.33 -23.58
CA ALA A 221 5.01 15.33 -22.69
C ALA A 221 5.97 14.15 -22.48
N VAL A 222 6.61 13.65 -23.54
CA VAL A 222 7.54 12.51 -23.46
C VAL A 222 8.82 12.85 -22.69
N ILE A 223 9.38 14.05 -22.85
CA ILE A 223 10.60 14.49 -22.17
C ILE A 223 10.37 14.61 -20.65
N PHE A 224 9.20 15.11 -20.23
CA PHE A 224 8.86 15.26 -18.81
C PHE A 224 8.30 13.98 -18.19
N LEU A 225 7.34 13.31 -18.83
CA LEU A 225 6.68 12.13 -18.30
C LEU A 225 7.44 10.84 -18.58
N GLY A 226 8.19 10.77 -19.69
CA GLY A 226 8.88 9.56 -20.14
C GLY A 226 9.81 8.96 -19.08
N PRO A 227 10.75 9.72 -18.49
CA PRO A 227 11.62 9.21 -17.43
C PRO A 227 10.84 8.71 -16.20
N ALA A 228 9.79 9.42 -15.79
CA ALA A 228 8.94 9.01 -14.66
C ALA A 228 8.17 7.72 -14.96
N LEU A 229 7.58 7.61 -16.16
CA LEU A 229 6.86 6.41 -16.60
C LEU A 229 7.79 5.22 -16.77
N LEU A 230 9.01 5.43 -17.29
CA LEU A 230 10.02 4.41 -17.40
C LEU A 230 10.47 3.92 -16.01
N PHE A 231 10.70 4.85 -15.08
CA PHE A 231 11.03 4.51 -13.71
C PHE A 231 9.92 3.68 -13.07
N ILE A 232 8.66 4.08 -13.21
CA ILE A 232 7.50 3.31 -12.72
C ILE A 232 7.44 1.93 -13.40
N PHE A 233 7.63 1.86 -14.71
CA PHE A 233 7.63 0.59 -15.43
C PHE A 233 8.70 -0.38 -14.89
N ILE A 234 9.94 0.11 -14.70
CA ILE A 234 11.07 -0.71 -14.23
C ILE A 234 10.92 -1.08 -12.75
N THR A 235 10.48 -0.15 -11.90
CA THR A 235 10.47 -0.36 -10.44
C THR A 235 9.18 -0.97 -9.91
N LEU A 236 8.08 -0.87 -10.66
CA LEU A 236 6.79 -1.41 -10.28
C LEU A 236 6.33 -2.52 -11.21
N LEU A 237 6.23 -2.25 -12.52
CA LEU A 237 5.59 -3.19 -13.44
C LEU A 237 6.44 -4.45 -13.65
N VAL A 238 7.74 -4.30 -13.91
CA VAL A 238 8.64 -5.44 -14.12
C VAL A 238 8.70 -6.37 -12.88
N PRO A 239 8.92 -5.86 -11.65
CA PRO A 239 8.84 -6.69 -10.45
C PRO A 239 7.47 -7.33 -10.25
N THR A 240 6.38 -6.61 -10.53
CA THR A 240 5.03 -7.17 -10.41
C THR A 240 4.81 -8.34 -11.36
N VAL A 241 5.18 -8.19 -12.64
CA VAL A 241 5.10 -9.27 -13.63
C VAL A 241 6.00 -10.44 -13.21
N ARG A 242 7.22 -10.15 -12.73
CA ARG A 242 8.12 -11.18 -12.20
C ARG A 242 7.51 -11.92 -11.02
N THR A 243 6.89 -11.23 -10.06
CA THR A 243 6.22 -11.86 -8.92
C THR A 243 5.06 -12.74 -9.37
N ILE A 244 4.27 -12.31 -10.36
CA ILE A 244 3.21 -13.14 -10.96
C ILE A 244 3.79 -14.38 -11.66
N TYR A 245 4.94 -14.25 -12.31
CA TYR A 245 5.62 -15.39 -12.92
C TYR A 245 6.14 -16.37 -11.85
N LEU A 246 6.84 -15.86 -10.83
CA LEU A 246 7.39 -16.68 -9.74
C LEU A 246 6.29 -17.41 -8.97
N SER A 247 5.09 -16.84 -8.84
CA SER A 247 3.98 -17.52 -8.17
C SER A 247 3.46 -18.75 -8.91
N LEU A 248 3.81 -18.90 -10.20
CA LEU A 248 3.48 -20.07 -11.01
C LEU A 248 4.60 -21.12 -11.04
N LEU A 249 5.73 -20.85 -10.37
CA LEU A 249 6.85 -21.78 -10.24
C LEU A 249 6.85 -22.48 -8.88
N ASP A 250 7.61 -23.56 -8.77
CA ASP A 250 7.82 -24.32 -7.55
C ASP A 250 8.51 -23.49 -6.44
N ASN A 251 8.81 -24.12 -5.31
CA ASN A 251 9.37 -23.42 -4.15
C ASN A 251 10.76 -22.81 -4.40
N ARG A 252 11.53 -23.36 -5.36
CA ARG A 252 12.87 -22.89 -5.75
C ARG A 252 12.89 -22.00 -6.99
N SER A 253 11.74 -21.77 -7.60
CA SER A 253 11.61 -21.03 -8.87
C SER A 253 12.34 -21.72 -10.04
N GLU A 254 12.36 -23.04 -10.06
CA GLU A 254 13.03 -23.88 -11.07
C GLU A 254 12.01 -24.51 -12.03
N GLU A 255 10.93 -25.11 -11.51
CA GLU A 255 9.92 -25.82 -12.29
C GLU A 255 8.57 -25.09 -12.32
N PHE A 256 7.83 -25.22 -13.43
CA PHE A 256 6.51 -24.62 -13.58
C PHE A 256 5.41 -25.52 -12.97
N VAL A 257 4.67 -25.00 -12.00
CA VAL A 257 3.62 -25.72 -11.23
C VAL A 257 2.23 -25.09 -11.37
N ALA A 258 2.07 -24.11 -12.27
CA ALA A 258 0.83 -23.39 -12.53
C ALA A 258 0.17 -22.83 -11.25
N PHE A 259 -1.00 -23.35 -10.86
CA PHE A 259 -1.79 -22.80 -9.74
C PHE A 259 -1.61 -23.54 -8.41
N GLU A 260 -0.68 -24.49 -8.31
CA GLU A 260 -0.50 -25.32 -7.12
C GLU A 260 -0.24 -24.50 -5.85
N ASN A 261 0.59 -23.46 -5.93
CA ASN A 261 0.86 -22.55 -4.80
C ASN A 261 -0.40 -21.86 -4.26
N TYR A 262 -1.38 -21.57 -5.11
CA TYR A 262 -2.64 -20.97 -4.68
C TYR A 262 -3.55 -22.01 -4.03
N VAL A 263 -3.68 -23.18 -4.65
CA VAL A 263 -4.50 -24.29 -4.13
C VAL A 263 -4.02 -24.69 -2.74
N THR A 264 -2.72 -24.92 -2.58
CA THR A 264 -2.11 -25.24 -1.28
C THR A 264 -2.33 -24.14 -0.25
N THR A 265 -2.27 -22.86 -0.64
CA THR A 265 -2.55 -21.74 0.26
C THR A 265 -4.00 -21.77 0.78
N PHE A 266 -4.99 -22.07 -0.06
CA PHE A 266 -6.40 -22.11 0.36
C PHE A 266 -6.79 -23.42 1.07
N GLN A 267 -6.10 -24.52 0.80
CA GLN A 267 -6.32 -25.80 1.48
C GLN A 267 -5.63 -25.88 2.85
N ASP A 268 -4.62 -25.04 3.09
CA ASP A 268 -3.95 -24.96 4.37
C ASP A 268 -4.89 -24.44 5.47
N ARG A 269 -5.10 -25.23 6.52
CA ARG A 269 -5.91 -24.84 7.69
C ARG A 269 -5.33 -23.63 8.41
N GLY A 270 -4.03 -23.35 8.26
CA GLY A 270 -3.42 -22.11 8.76
C GLY A 270 -3.92 -20.85 8.03
N SER A 271 -4.36 -20.96 6.78
CA SER A 271 -4.86 -19.82 5.99
C SER A 271 -6.35 -19.56 6.23
N TRP A 272 -7.15 -20.63 6.35
CA TRP A 272 -8.59 -20.57 6.55
C TRP A 272 -9.08 -21.72 7.43
N ASP A 273 -9.58 -21.41 8.62
CA ASP A 273 -10.16 -22.36 9.56
C ASP A 273 -11.53 -21.87 10.06
N ALA A 274 -12.58 -22.57 9.65
CA ALA A 274 -13.96 -22.33 10.04
C ALA A 274 -14.51 -23.37 11.03
N SER A 275 -13.66 -24.26 11.57
CA SER A 275 -14.09 -25.28 12.53
C SER A 275 -14.72 -24.69 13.79
N GLY A 276 -14.27 -23.50 14.19
CA GLY A 276 -14.80 -22.75 15.33
C GLY A 276 -16.14 -22.05 15.08
N PHE A 277 -16.71 -22.12 13.87
CA PHE A 277 -17.94 -21.37 13.54
C PHE A 277 -19.12 -21.74 14.43
N SER A 278 -19.24 -22.98 14.91
CA SER A 278 -20.29 -23.35 15.87
C SER A 278 -20.22 -22.53 17.17
N ASN A 279 -19.01 -22.13 17.59
CA ASN A 279 -18.80 -21.33 18.80
C ASN A 279 -19.30 -19.89 18.67
N PHE A 280 -19.57 -19.43 17.44
CA PHE A 280 -20.21 -18.14 17.19
C PHE A 280 -21.56 -18.07 17.90
N PHE A 281 -22.40 -19.09 17.73
CA PHE A 281 -23.75 -19.12 18.29
C PHE A 281 -23.79 -19.37 19.81
N THR A 282 -22.70 -19.88 20.40
CA THR A 282 -22.58 -20.08 21.85
C THR A 282 -21.86 -18.94 22.56
N SER A 283 -21.27 -18.01 21.81
CA SER A 283 -20.54 -16.87 22.35
C SER A 283 -21.45 -15.89 23.10
N GLN A 284 -20.99 -15.37 24.23
CA GLN A 284 -21.69 -14.32 24.98
C GLN A 284 -21.89 -13.06 24.13
N LEU A 285 -20.90 -12.71 23.29
CA LEU A 285 -20.98 -11.54 22.42
C LEU A 285 -22.10 -11.68 21.37
N PHE A 286 -22.33 -12.91 20.88
CA PHE A 286 -23.43 -13.19 19.97
C PHE A 286 -24.78 -12.94 20.63
N TRP A 287 -25.02 -13.53 21.80
CA TRP A 287 -26.30 -13.38 22.51
C TRP A 287 -26.57 -11.93 22.92
N ILE A 288 -25.56 -11.21 23.42
CA ILE A 288 -25.69 -9.77 23.71
C ILE A 288 -26.00 -8.99 22.44
N GLY A 289 -25.32 -9.30 21.33
CA GLY A 289 -25.56 -8.70 20.03
C GLY A 289 -27.00 -8.94 19.54
N VAL A 290 -27.52 -10.16 19.64
CA VAL A 290 -28.90 -10.51 19.25
C VAL A 290 -29.93 -9.75 20.10
N VAL A 291 -29.72 -9.66 21.42
CA VAL A 291 -30.61 -8.91 22.30
C VAL A 291 -30.64 -7.42 21.92
N LEU A 292 -29.47 -6.81 21.68
CA LEU A 292 -29.39 -5.41 21.25
C LEU A 292 -29.98 -5.19 19.85
N LEU A 293 -29.83 -6.17 18.94
CA LEU A 293 -30.45 -6.13 17.62
C LEU A 293 -31.97 -6.15 17.75
N GLY A 294 -32.52 -7.03 18.61
CA GLY A 294 -33.94 -7.07 18.93
C GLY A 294 -34.46 -5.75 19.50
N ILE A 295 -33.75 -5.17 20.47
CA ILE A 295 -34.07 -3.84 21.02
C ILE A 295 -34.07 -2.78 19.92
N GLY A 296 -33.03 -2.76 19.07
CA GLY A 296 -32.90 -1.82 17.96
C GLY A 296 -34.05 -1.93 16.94
N VAL A 297 -34.46 -3.16 16.60
CA VAL A 297 -35.60 -3.42 15.71
C VAL A 297 -36.92 -2.95 16.35
N VAL A 298 -37.16 -3.24 17.62
CA VAL A 298 -38.38 -2.80 18.34
C VAL A 298 -38.45 -1.28 18.39
N LEU A 299 -37.35 -0.62 18.75
CA LEU A 299 -37.26 0.84 18.72
C LEU A 299 -37.46 1.40 17.31
N GLY A 300 -36.94 0.71 16.28
CA GLY A 300 -37.10 1.10 14.88
C GLY A 300 -38.54 1.01 14.40
N ILE A 301 -39.27 -0.04 14.79
CA ILE A 301 -40.70 -0.19 14.48
C ILE A 301 -41.50 0.91 15.18
N ALA A 302 -41.25 1.15 16.47
CA ALA A 302 -41.90 2.21 17.23
C ALA A 302 -41.60 3.60 16.65
N GLN A 303 -40.38 3.83 16.17
CA GLN A 303 -39.97 5.07 15.50
C GLN A 303 -40.64 5.22 14.12
N LYS A 304 -40.73 4.13 13.33
CA LYS A 304 -41.38 4.13 12.00
C LYS A 304 -42.81 4.65 12.07
N GLN A 305 -43.55 4.32 13.12
CA GLN A 305 -44.91 4.81 13.33
C GLN A 305 -44.99 6.34 13.52
N ARG A 306 -43.90 6.99 13.95
CA ARG A 306 -43.83 8.44 14.19
C ARG A 306 -43.18 9.22 13.05
N THR A 307 -42.13 8.68 12.45
CA THR A 307 -41.31 9.40 11.45
C THR A 307 -41.39 8.83 10.03
N GLY A 308 -42.12 7.72 9.84
CA GLY A 308 -42.26 7.03 8.55
C GLY A 308 -41.05 6.16 8.16
N LYS A 309 -39.90 6.29 8.84
CA LYS A 309 -38.67 5.52 8.59
C LYS A 309 -38.28 4.69 9.82
N ALA A 310 -37.96 3.41 9.63
CA ALA A 310 -37.56 2.52 10.71
C ALA A 310 -36.11 2.72 11.18
N VAL A 311 -35.23 3.12 10.26
CA VAL A 311 -33.83 3.44 10.54
C VAL A 311 -33.55 4.83 10.02
N GLU A 312 -33.06 5.69 10.90
CA GLU A 312 -32.76 7.08 10.61
C GLU A 312 -31.46 7.50 11.31
N LEU A 313 -30.63 8.29 10.63
CA LEU A 313 -29.39 8.81 11.21
C LEU A 313 -29.70 9.70 12.43
N GLY A 314 -29.09 9.39 13.56
CA GLY A 314 -29.37 10.04 14.86
C GLY A 314 -30.66 9.57 15.55
N GLY A 315 -31.35 8.56 15.02
CA GLY A 315 -32.54 7.96 15.63
C GLY A 315 -32.25 7.04 16.82
N ALA A 316 -33.26 6.78 17.64
CA ALA A 316 -33.13 5.94 18.85
C ALA A 316 -32.80 4.47 18.53
N SER A 317 -33.22 3.96 17.36
CA SER A 317 -32.92 2.60 16.92
C SER A 317 -31.49 2.39 16.44
N LEU A 318 -30.82 3.45 15.97
CA LEU A 318 -29.52 3.36 15.31
C LEU A 318 -28.42 2.87 16.27
N GLY A 319 -28.37 3.41 17.48
CA GLY A 319 -27.33 3.07 18.48
C GLY A 319 -27.29 1.56 18.78
N PRO A 320 -28.40 0.96 19.27
CA PRO A 320 -28.47 -0.48 19.52
C PRO A 320 -28.17 -1.33 18.28
N LEU A 321 -28.64 -0.94 17.09
CA LEU A 321 -28.36 -1.66 15.84
C LEU A 321 -26.87 -1.65 15.47
N VAL A 322 -26.21 -0.49 15.59
CA VAL A 322 -24.77 -0.36 15.31
C VAL A 322 -23.97 -1.18 16.32
N VAL A 323 -24.25 -1.04 17.61
CA VAL A 323 -23.55 -1.79 18.65
C VAL A 323 -23.78 -3.30 18.49
N ALA A 324 -25.00 -3.72 18.18
CA ALA A 324 -25.31 -5.12 17.87
C ALA A 324 -24.49 -5.63 16.68
N GLY A 325 -24.45 -4.87 15.58
CA GLY A 325 -23.66 -5.22 14.41
C GLY A 325 -22.17 -5.36 14.72
N VAL A 326 -21.61 -4.45 15.51
CA VAL A 326 -20.21 -4.50 15.96
C VAL A 326 -19.96 -5.73 16.83
N LEU A 327 -20.82 -6.01 17.81
CA LEU A 327 -20.67 -7.18 18.69
C LEU A 327 -20.81 -8.50 17.94
N LEU A 328 -21.73 -8.59 16.99
CA LEU A 328 -21.90 -9.77 16.13
C LEU A 328 -20.69 -9.96 15.22
N ALA A 329 -20.15 -8.89 14.64
CA ALA A 329 -18.90 -8.96 13.89
C ALA A 329 -17.75 -9.43 14.78
N PHE A 330 -17.60 -8.87 15.98
CA PHE A 330 -16.60 -9.28 16.97
C PHE A 330 -16.74 -10.75 17.34
N ALA A 331 -17.96 -11.23 17.60
CA ALA A 331 -18.24 -12.63 17.89
C ALA A 331 -17.84 -13.53 16.71
N LEU A 332 -18.14 -13.12 15.47
CA LEU A 332 -17.80 -13.89 14.28
C LEU A 332 -16.28 -14.00 14.10
N PHE A 333 -15.58 -12.87 14.05
CA PHE A 333 -14.16 -12.85 13.74
C PHE A 333 -13.26 -13.35 14.88
N THR A 334 -13.72 -13.37 16.12
CA THR A 334 -12.99 -14.02 17.23
C THR A 334 -13.13 -15.54 17.23
N THR A 335 -14.13 -16.09 16.53
CA THR A 335 -14.36 -17.55 16.45
C THR A 335 -13.73 -18.21 15.24
N LEU A 336 -13.63 -17.47 14.13
CA LEU A 336 -12.94 -17.91 12.92
C LEU A 336 -11.42 -17.67 13.06
N ARG A 337 -10.60 -18.57 12.50
CA ARG A 337 -9.15 -18.48 12.55
C ARG A 337 -8.53 -18.58 11.14
N GLY A 338 -7.29 -18.14 11.03
CA GLY A 338 -6.47 -18.28 9.83
C GLY A 338 -6.03 -16.94 9.24
N THR A 339 -4.98 -16.98 8.43
CA THR A 339 -4.30 -15.81 7.88
C THR A 339 -5.24 -14.88 7.08
N ILE A 340 -6.13 -15.45 6.26
CA ILE A 340 -7.08 -14.68 5.43
C ILE A 340 -8.15 -14.04 6.31
N VAL A 341 -8.73 -14.82 7.23
CA VAL A 341 -9.73 -14.35 8.19
C VAL A 341 -9.16 -13.23 9.05
N ASN A 342 -7.92 -13.38 9.52
CA ASN A 342 -7.22 -12.35 10.28
C ASN A 342 -7.09 -11.06 9.46
N ASN A 343 -6.72 -11.12 8.17
CA ASN A 343 -6.65 -9.92 7.34
C ASN A 343 -8.00 -9.24 7.20
N LEU A 344 -9.07 -10.00 6.96
CA LEU A 344 -10.42 -9.46 6.93
C LEU A 344 -10.81 -8.84 8.27
N TRP A 345 -10.42 -9.46 9.38
CA TRP A 345 -10.70 -8.95 10.71
C TRP A 345 -10.01 -7.62 10.97
N TRP A 346 -8.72 -7.54 10.62
CA TRP A 346 -7.96 -6.30 10.66
C TRP A 346 -8.62 -5.22 9.79
N VAL A 347 -9.03 -5.55 8.55
CA VAL A 347 -9.67 -4.61 7.63
C VAL A 347 -10.93 -4.03 8.25
N VAL A 348 -11.82 -4.88 8.79
CA VAL A 348 -13.08 -4.43 9.39
C VAL A 348 -12.82 -3.63 10.66
N ALA A 349 -12.06 -4.18 11.62
CA ALA A 349 -11.86 -3.56 12.92
C ALA A 349 -11.09 -2.24 12.81
N VAL A 350 -9.91 -2.24 12.19
CA VAL A 350 -9.07 -1.04 12.12
C VAL A 350 -9.78 0.07 11.36
N THR A 351 -10.37 -0.24 10.20
CA THR A 351 -11.06 0.77 9.40
C THR A 351 -12.25 1.37 10.15
N LEU A 352 -13.06 0.53 10.80
CA LEU A 352 -14.21 0.98 11.56
C LEU A 352 -13.79 1.84 12.75
N PHE A 353 -12.93 1.32 13.63
CA PHE A 353 -12.57 2.00 14.87
C PHE A 353 -11.74 3.27 14.61
N SER A 354 -10.78 3.25 13.68
CA SER A 354 -10.01 4.46 13.35
C SER A 354 -10.88 5.55 12.73
N THR A 355 -11.82 5.19 11.85
CA THR A 355 -12.72 6.18 11.24
C THR A 355 -13.68 6.75 12.27
N VAL A 356 -14.30 5.91 13.10
CA VAL A 356 -15.26 6.34 14.14
C VAL A 356 -14.57 7.18 15.21
N LEU A 357 -13.42 6.73 15.72
CA LEU A 357 -12.65 7.49 16.72
C LEU A 357 -12.11 8.79 16.11
N GLY A 358 -11.60 8.75 14.88
CA GLY A 358 -11.11 9.94 14.18
C GLY A 358 -12.22 10.97 13.98
N LEU A 359 -13.40 10.54 13.56
CA LEU A 359 -14.59 11.38 13.42
C LEU A 359 -15.04 11.95 14.77
N ALA A 360 -15.13 11.11 15.80
CA ALA A 360 -15.53 11.54 17.14
C ALA A 360 -14.58 12.60 17.68
N VAL A 361 -13.26 12.40 17.55
CA VAL A 361 -12.26 13.39 17.93
C VAL A 361 -12.39 14.65 17.07
N ALA A 362 -12.56 14.53 15.75
CA ALA A 362 -12.69 15.67 14.86
C ALA A 362 -13.85 16.58 15.29
N VAL A 363 -15.00 15.98 15.65
CA VAL A 363 -16.19 16.70 16.13
C VAL A 363 -15.99 17.29 17.52
N LEU A 364 -15.41 16.52 18.46
CA LEU A 364 -15.24 16.96 19.85
C LEU A 364 -14.15 18.03 20.01
N ALA A 365 -13.10 17.96 19.19
CA ALA A 365 -12.02 18.94 19.22
C ALA A 365 -12.38 20.22 18.45
N ASP A 366 -13.37 20.18 17.56
CA ASP A 366 -13.79 21.35 16.80
C ASP A 366 -14.34 22.43 17.74
N LYS A 367 -13.80 23.65 17.65
CA LYS A 367 -14.21 24.80 18.48
C LYS A 367 -13.93 24.64 19.98
N ALA A 368 -13.18 23.61 20.39
CA ALA A 368 -12.74 23.42 21.77
C ALA A 368 -11.61 24.39 22.14
N LYS A 369 -11.58 24.84 23.40
CA LYS A 369 -10.45 25.63 23.92
C LYS A 369 -9.18 24.77 23.89
N GLY A 370 -8.19 25.15 23.11
CA GLY A 370 -6.96 24.37 22.91
C GLY A 370 -7.01 23.36 21.75
N GLU A 371 -7.96 23.50 20.82
CA GLU A 371 -8.12 22.64 19.62
C GLU A 371 -6.78 22.30 18.93
N LYS A 372 -5.91 23.30 18.69
CA LYS A 372 -4.62 23.11 18.02
C LYS A 372 -3.73 22.10 18.77
N ILE A 373 -3.67 22.20 20.09
CA ILE A 373 -2.82 21.34 20.92
C ILE A 373 -3.41 19.92 20.95
N ALA A 374 -4.72 19.79 21.16
CA ALA A 374 -5.40 18.49 21.17
C ALA A 374 -5.21 17.73 19.86
N LYS A 375 -5.39 18.41 18.72
CA LYS A 375 -5.19 17.80 17.38
C LYS A 375 -3.74 17.39 17.15
N SER A 376 -2.77 18.22 17.55
CA SER A 376 -1.34 17.87 17.45
C SER A 376 -0.97 16.63 18.27
N ILE A 377 -1.46 16.51 19.51
CA ILE A 377 -1.19 15.35 20.37
C ILE A 377 -1.80 14.07 19.77
N ILE A 378 -3.02 14.15 19.25
CA ILE A 378 -3.72 13.00 18.68
C ILE A 378 -3.12 12.60 17.31
N PHE A 379 -2.52 13.55 16.59
CA PHE A 379 -1.83 13.30 15.33
C PHE A 379 -0.39 12.79 15.53
N MET A 380 0.26 13.14 16.63
CA MET A 380 1.65 12.80 16.93
C MET A 380 2.03 11.31 16.74
N PRO A 381 1.19 10.32 17.10
CA PRO A 381 1.50 8.91 16.88
C PRO A 381 1.81 8.55 15.43
N MET A 382 1.25 9.29 14.46
CA MET A 382 1.49 9.05 13.04
C MET A 382 2.94 9.32 12.62
N ALA A 383 3.68 10.13 13.38
CA ALA A 383 5.10 10.37 13.13
C ALA A 383 5.99 9.21 13.61
N ILE A 384 5.46 8.30 14.43
CA ILE A 384 6.19 7.15 14.95
C ILE A 384 6.13 6.02 13.91
N SER A 385 7.25 5.34 13.68
CA SER A 385 7.27 4.17 12.80
C SER A 385 6.40 3.04 13.39
N MET A 386 5.79 2.21 12.54
CA MET A 386 4.96 1.10 13.01
C MET A 386 5.75 0.13 13.90
N VAL A 387 7.03 -0.10 13.59
CA VAL A 387 7.95 -0.89 14.42
C VAL A 387 8.16 -0.23 15.79
N GLY A 388 8.43 1.07 15.84
CA GLY A 388 8.60 1.81 17.10
C GLY A 388 7.35 1.81 17.95
N ALA A 389 6.19 2.08 17.34
CA ALA A 389 4.89 1.99 18.01
C ALA A 389 4.63 0.57 18.56
N SER A 390 4.97 -0.46 17.81
CA SER A 390 4.85 -1.86 18.25
C SER A 390 5.69 -2.16 19.48
N ILE A 391 6.91 -1.62 19.56
CA ILE A 391 7.78 -1.77 20.74
C ILE A 391 7.18 -1.05 21.95
N ILE A 392 6.68 0.19 21.77
CA ILE A 392 6.01 0.95 22.85
C ILE A 392 4.84 0.14 23.42
N TRP A 393 3.96 -0.34 22.56
CA TRP A 393 2.79 -1.11 22.98
C TRP A 393 3.16 -2.47 23.56
N ARG A 394 4.24 -3.12 23.08
CA ARG A 394 4.76 -4.34 23.70
C ARG A 394 5.18 -4.11 25.16
N PHE A 395 5.74 -2.94 25.49
CA PHE A 395 6.01 -2.57 26.88
C PHE A 395 4.72 -2.27 27.65
N MET A 396 3.74 -1.60 27.05
CA MET A 396 2.44 -1.34 27.69
C MET A 396 1.67 -2.63 28.02
N TYR A 397 1.79 -3.65 27.16
CA TYR A 397 1.14 -4.96 27.29
C TYR A 397 1.92 -5.96 28.12
N ALA A 398 3.16 -5.66 28.51
CA ALA A 398 3.99 -6.59 29.27
C ALA A 398 3.31 -7.00 30.59
N SER A 399 3.00 -8.28 30.72
CA SER A 399 2.63 -8.93 31.97
C SER A 399 3.87 -9.52 32.64
N ARG A 400 3.86 -9.57 33.98
CA ARG A 400 4.83 -10.33 34.77
C ARG A 400 4.10 -11.32 35.66
N ASP A 401 4.85 -12.31 36.16
CA ASP A 401 4.34 -13.29 37.11
C ASP A 401 3.69 -12.60 38.32
N ILE A 402 2.71 -13.29 38.89
CA ILE A 402 1.67 -12.81 39.78
C ILE A 402 2.21 -12.22 41.09
N SER A 403 3.40 -12.68 41.51
CA SER A 403 4.09 -12.25 42.72
C SER A 403 4.89 -10.95 42.54
N GLY A 404 5.15 -10.52 41.30
CA GLY A 404 6.00 -9.36 40.98
C GLY A 404 5.25 -8.07 40.71
N GLU A 405 5.97 -6.94 40.78
CA GLU A 405 5.48 -5.65 40.29
C GLU A 405 5.29 -5.67 38.77
N GLN A 406 4.13 -5.20 38.32
CA GLN A 406 3.78 -5.16 36.92
C GLN A 406 4.50 -4.01 36.21
N THR A 407 5.19 -4.31 35.12
CA THR A 407 5.89 -3.29 34.31
C THR A 407 5.03 -2.69 33.21
N GLY A 408 4.06 -3.45 32.69
CA GLY A 408 3.13 -2.94 31.70
C GLY A 408 2.04 -2.10 32.34
N VAL A 409 1.82 -0.90 31.80
CA VAL A 409 0.86 0.07 32.34
C VAL A 409 -0.54 -0.53 32.44
N LEU A 410 -1.00 -1.30 31.45
CA LEU A 410 -2.35 -1.86 31.46
C LEU A 410 -2.53 -2.93 32.54
N ASN A 411 -1.54 -3.83 32.70
CA ASN A 411 -1.58 -4.82 33.76
C ASN A 411 -1.39 -4.19 35.15
N ALA A 412 -0.56 -3.15 35.27
CA ALA A 412 -0.42 -2.39 36.51
C ALA A 412 -1.74 -1.72 36.92
N LEU A 413 -2.47 -1.13 35.97
CA LEU A 413 -3.80 -0.57 36.22
C LEU A 413 -4.83 -1.65 36.55
N TRP A 414 -4.81 -2.77 35.84
CA TRP A 414 -5.74 -3.88 36.05
C TRP A 414 -5.56 -4.51 37.44
N VAL A 415 -4.33 -4.92 37.78
CA VAL A 415 -4.00 -5.48 39.10
C VAL A 415 -4.15 -4.43 40.20
N GLY A 416 -3.81 -3.16 39.94
CA GLY A 416 -4.02 -2.06 40.88
C GLY A 416 -5.50 -1.87 41.22
N LEU A 417 -6.38 -1.89 40.22
CA LEU A 417 -7.83 -1.83 40.41
C LEU A 417 -8.32 -3.00 41.25
N GLY A 418 -7.75 -4.19 41.08
CA GLY A 418 -8.16 -5.33 41.87
C GLY A 418 -7.65 -5.29 43.31
N ARG A 419 -6.45 -4.75 43.57
CA ARG A 419 -6.00 -4.45 44.94
C ARG A 419 -6.95 -3.48 45.64
N LEU A 420 -7.49 -2.50 44.91
CA LEU A 420 -8.50 -1.58 45.42
C LEU A 420 -9.88 -2.23 45.61
N SER A 421 -10.21 -3.27 44.84
CA SER A 421 -11.50 -3.97 44.95
C SER A 421 -11.50 -5.02 46.06
N THR A 422 -10.41 -5.79 46.21
CA THR A 422 -10.31 -6.90 47.17
C THR A 422 -9.62 -6.51 48.48
N GLY A 423 -9.01 -5.32 48.55
CA GLY A 423 -8.36 -4.81 49.75
C GLY A 423 -9.35 -4.32 50.81
N SER A 424 -8.97 -4.39 52.08
CA SER A 424 -9.81 -4.01 53.23
C SER A 424 -9.51 -2.60 53.78
N GLY A 425 -9.18 -1.63 52.92
CA GLY A 425 -8.70 -0.30 53.32
C GLY A 425 -9.67 0.86 53.07
N ILE A 426 -9.35 2.02 53.64
CA ILE A 426 -10.03 3.30 53.37
C ILE A 426 -10.16 3.61 51.86
N PRO A 427 -9.14 3.35 51.00
CA PRO A 427 -9.27 3.59 49.57
C PRO A 427 -10.41 2.80 48.91
N THR A 428 -10.55 1.51 49.25
CA THR A 428 -11.65 0.65 48.77
C THR A 428 -13.01 1.23 49.16
N LEU A 429 -13.13 1.67 50.41
CA LEU A 429 -14.35 2.25 50.96
C LEU A 429 -14.71 3.57 50.25
N ILE A 430 -13.73 4.45 50.02
CA ILE A 430 -13.93 5.71 49.28
C ILE A 430 -14.46 5.44 47.87
N VAL A 431 -13.80 4.55 47.11
CA VAL A 431 -14.21 4.26 45.73
C VAL A 431 -15.61 3.64 45.71
N THR A 432 -15.90 2.73 46.63
CA THR A 432 -17.22 2.10 46.76
C THR A 432 -18.30 3.15 47.06
N ILE A 433 -18.05 4.05 48.02
CA ILE A 433 -18.99 5.14 48.34
C ILE A 433 -19.21 6.06 47.14
N VAL A 434 -18.13 6.47 46.46
CA VAL A 434 -18.22 7.35 45.28
C VAL A 434 -19.03 6.69 44.16
N LEU A 435 -18.78 5.41 43.86
CA LEU A 435 -19.57 4.67 42.88
C LEU A 435 -21.04 4.56 43.30
N GLY A 436 -21.31 4.32 44.59
CA GLY A 436 -22.66 4.32 45.14
C GLY A 436 -23.37 5.67 44.98
N LEU A 437 -22.69 6.78 45.26
CA LEU A 437 -23.22 8.13 45.05
C LEU A 437 -23.50 8.43 43.58
N ILE A 438 -22.61 8.00 42.66
CA ILE A 438 -22.83 8.10 41.22
C ILE A 438 -24.10 7.33 40.81
N LEU A 439 -24.27 6.11 41.33
CA LEU A 439 -25.46 5.31 41.05
C LEU A 439 -26.75 5.95 41.57
N LEU A 440 -26.73 6.53 42.77
CA LEU A 440 -27.86 7.28 43.31
C LEU A 440 -28.20 8.49 42.42
N GLY A 441 -27.20 9.24 41.96
CA GLY A 441 -27.38 10.36 41.05
C GLY A 441 -27.95 9.94 39.68
N LEU A 442 -27.46 8.83 39.12
CA LEU A 442 -27.98 8.27 37.88
C LEU A 442 -29.42 7.77 38.04
N ALA A 443 -29.73 7.05 39.13
CA ALA A 443 -31.08 6.61 39.45
C ALA A 443 -32.04 7.79 39.60
N TYR A 444 -31.61 8.86 40.26
CA TYR A 444 -32.38 10.10 40.37
C TYR A 444 -32.67 10.73 38.99
N MET A 445 -31.67 10.81 38.10
CA MET A 445 -31.87 11.32 36.74
C MET A 445 -32.84 10.46 35.91
N VAL A 446 -32.75 9.13 36.03
CA VAL A 446 -33.68 8.20 35.37
C VAL A 446 -35.10 8.39 35.90
N ALA A 447 -35.28 8.40 37.23
CA ALA A 447 -36.58 8.60 37.87
C ALA A 447 -37.21 9.95 37.46
N MET A 448 -36.41 11.02 37.40
CA MET A 448 -36.89 12.34 36.99
C MET A 448 -37.25 12.41 35.49
N ALA A 449 -36.50 11.71 34.64
CA ALA A 449 -36.79 11.67 33.21
C ALA A 449 -38.06 10.85 32.91
N LEU A 450 -38.29 9.76 33.63
CA LEU A 450 -39.50 8.93 33.53
C LEU A 450 -40.74 9.66 34.06
N THR A 451 -40.64 10.35 35.20
CA THR A 451 -41.73 11.17 35.75
C THR A 451 -42.14 12.31 34.83
N LYS A 452 -41.20 12.87 34.05
CA LYS A 452 -41.48 13.89 33.01
C LYS A 452 -41.93 13.30 31.66
N GLN A 453 -42.27 12.00 31.59
CA GLN A 453 -42.65 11.26 30.38
C GLN A 453 -41.68 11.39 29.19
N ASN A 454 -40.42 11.77 29.46
CA ASN A 454 -39.43 11.99 28.42
C ASN A 454 -38.46 10.80 28.36
N VAL A 455 -38.97 9.67 27.84
CA VAL A 455 -38.26 8.39 27.79
C VAL A 455 -36.89 8.54 27.13
N GLY A 456 -36.77 9.38 26.10
CA GLY A 456 -35.50 9.63 25.41
C GLY A 456 -34.39 10.19 26.32
N ARG A 457 -34.74 11.03 27.30
CA ARG A 457 -33.77 11.56 28.28
C ARG A 457 -33.41 10.56 29.38
N ALA A 458 -34.23 9.54 29.61
CA ALA A 458 -33.97 8.49 30.60
C ALA A 458 -32.99 7.42 30.09
N VAL A 459 -32.87 7.24 28.76
CA VAL A 459 -32.06 6.17 28.15
C VAL A 459 -30.59 6.26 28.55
N VAL A 460 -29.95 7.42 28.33
CA VAL A 460 -28.51 7.60 28.59
C VAL A 460 -28.15 7.35 30.07
N PRO A 461 -28.79 8.01 31.06
CA PRO A 461 -28.49 7.75 32.46
C PRO A 461 -28.91 6.34 32.89
N GLY A 462 -29.92 5.73 32.27
CA GLY A 462 -30.33 4.35 32.52
C GLY A 462 -29.28 3.33 32.08
N VAL A 463 -28.73 3.49 30.87
CA VAL A 463 -27.63 2.65 30.37
C VAL A 463 -26.38 2.85 31.24
N ALA A 464 -26.04 4.09 31.58
CA ALA A 464 -24.93 4.38 32.48
C ALA A 464 -25.13 3.73 33.86
N PHE A 465 -26.36 3.77 34.40
CA PHE A 465 -26.70 3.13 35.68
C PHE A 465 -26.50 1.61 35.61
N LEU A 466 -26.92 0.96 34.54
CA LEU A 466 -26.73 -0.48 34.37
C LEU A 466 -25.24 -0.86 34.26
N LEU A 467 -24.46 -0.11 33.48
CA LEU A 467 -23.03 -0.37 33.29
C LEU A 467 -22.22 -0.12 34.58
N ILE A 468 -22.41 1.04 35.21
CA ILE A 468 -21.75 1.40 36.46
C ILE A 468 -22.27 0.51 37.59
N GLY A 469 -23.53 0.11 37.56
CA GLY A 469 -24.15 -0.77 38.54
C GLY A 469 -23.53 -2.16 38.50
N TRP A 470 -23.40 -2.74 37.30
CA TRP A 470 -22.68 -4.00 37.09
C TRP A 470 -21.23 -3.90 37.61
N PHE A 471 -20.54 -2.82 37.28
CA PHE A 471 -19.17 -2.59 37.75
C PHE A 471 -19.10 -2.45 39.28
N PHE A 472 -20.01 -1.69 39.89
CA PHE A 472 -20.09 -1.48 41.33
C PHE A 472 -20.33 -2.79 42.09
N VAL A 473 -21.30 -3.59 41.65
CA VAL A 473 -21.64 -4.87 42.29
C VAL A 473 -20.45 -5.83 42.24
N ARG A 474 -19.66 -5.80 41.16
CA ARG A 474 -18.40 -6.55 41.05
C ARG A 474 -17.29 -5.96 41.92
N PHE A 475 -17.14 -4.63 41.91
CA PHE A 475 -16.08 -3.92 42.61
C PHE A 475 -16.21 -4.06 44.12
N ALA A 476 -17.43 -3.94 44.64
CA ALA A 476 -17.76 -4.10 46.05
C ALA A 476 -17.75 -5.57 46.52
N GLY A 477 -17.44 -6.53 45.65
CA GLY A 477 -17.41 -7.96 45.98
C GLY A 477 -18.78 -8.57 46.29
N ILE A 478 -19.88 -7.91 45.90
CA ILE A 478 -21.26 -8.39 46.12
C ILE A 478 -21.55 -9.59 45.20
N VAL A 479 -21.07 -9.54 43.95
CA VAL A 479 -21.17 -10.65 42.98
C VAL A 479 -19.78 -10.97 42.42
N GLY A 480 -19.25 -12.16 42.73
CA GLY A 480 -17.92 -12.60 42.32
C GLY A 480 -16.79 -12.07 43.22
N GLY A 481 -15.55 -12.53 42.97
CA GLY A 481 -14.38 -12.25 43.82
C GLY A 481 -13.66 -10.91 43.59
N GLY A 482 -14.38 -9.85 43.24
CA GLY A 482 -13.81 -8.52 42.95
C GLY A 482 -13.57 -8.23 41.45
N VAL A 483 -13.09 -7.01 41.15
CA VAL A 483 -12.66 -6.55 39.81
C VAL A 483 -11.12 -6.60 39.72
N GLY A 484 -10.53 -6.50 38.52
CA GLY A 484 -9.11 -6.16 38.41
C GLY A 484 -8.13 -7.32 38.59
N GLY A 485 -8.48 -8.50 38.10
CA GLY A 485 -7.50 -9.57 37.92
C GLY A 485 -7.04 -10.17 39.24
N PHE A 486 -7.95 -10.79 39.98
CA PHE A 486 -7.63 -11.68 41.09
C PHE A 486 -8.41 -12.98 40.92
N ARG A 487 -7.80 -14.10 41.30
CA ARG A 487 -8.45 -15.41 41.43
C ARG A 487 -8.28 -15.89 42.86
N VAL A 488 -9.34 -16.46 43.41
CA VAL A 488 -9.28 -17.19 44.68
C VAL A 488 -8.85 -18.62 44.35
N THR A 489 -7.67 -19.02 44.82
CA THR A 489 -7.16 -20.39 44.68
C THR A 489 -7.98 -21.33 45.57
N ALA A 490 -7.96 -22.64 45.31
CA ALA A 490 -8.68 -23.65 46.11
C ALA A 490 -8.36 -23.57 47.62
N ASP A 491 -7.18 -23.06 47.98
CA ASP A 491 -6.72 -22.84 49.36
C ASP A 491 -7.21 -21.53 49.99
N GLY A 492 -8.10 -20.79 49.32
CA GLY A 492 -8.66 -19.52 49.80
C GLY A 492 -7.74 -18.30 49.64
N GLN A 493 -6.52 -18.47 49.10
CA GLN A 493 -5.61 -17.36 48.85
C GLN A 493 -5.98 -16.59 47.57
N THR A 494 -6.02 -15.26 47.66
CA THR A 494 -6.26 -14.36 46.52
C THR A 494 -4.96 -14.08 45.79
N VAL A 495 -4.88 -14.49 44.53
CA VAL A 495 -3.67 -14.44 43.68
C VAL A 495 -3.97 -13.57 42.46
N ALA A 496 -3.11 -12.59 42.14
CA ALA A 496 -3.38 -11.63 41.07
C ALA A 496 -3.34 -12.30 39.67
N ARG A 497 -4.43 -12.24 38.93
CA ARG A 497 -4.53 -12.70 37.55
C ARG A 497 -4.21 -11.55 36.58
N THR A 498 -3.00 -11.57 36.04
CA THR A 498 -2.61 -10.72 34.91
C THR A 498 -3.36 -11.13 33.62
N ILE A 499 -3.42 -10.20 32.67
CA ILE A 499 -3.95 -10.45 31.32
C ILE A 499 -2.76 -10.51 30.37
N ASP A 500 -2.62 -11.64 29.68
CA ASP A 500 -1.61 -11.81 28.66
C ASP A 500 -2.14 -11.35 27.30
N PHE A 501 -2.14 -10.02 27.09
CA PHE A 501 -2.75 -9.37 25.93
C PHE A 501 -2.27 -9.90 24.57
N ILE A 502 -1.05 -10.43 24.49
CA ILE A 502 -0.43 -10.86 23.23
C ILE A 502 -0.65 -12.37 22.96
N THR A 503 -0.74 -13.19 24.00
CA THR A 503 -0.80 -14.66 23.87
C THR A 503 -2.20 -15.22 24.07
N ASP A 504 -3.06 -14.55 24.86
CA ASP A 504 -4.40 -15.03 25.15
C ASP A 504 -5.34 -14.84 23.95
N SER A 505 -5.56 -15.94 23.22
CA SER A 505 -6.57 -16.05 22.17
C SER A 505 -7.99 -16.01 22.76
N PRO A 506 -8.99 -15.42 22.07
CA PRO A 506 -8.96 -14.88 20.72
C PRO A 506 -8.74 -13.36 20.62
N TYR A 507 -8.60 -12.66 21.75
CA TYR A 507 -8.56 -11.19 21.76
C TYR A 507 -7.17 -10.63 21.46
N ASN A 508 -6.13 -11.45 21.54
CA ASN A 508 -4.78 -11.05 21.21
C ASN A 508 -4.64 -10.37 19.85
N ASN A 509 -5.26 -10.91 18.80
CA ASN A 509 -5.20 -10.29 17.48
C ASN A 509 -5.80 -8.86 17.47
N PHE A 510 -6.85 -8.62 18.25
CA PHE A 510 -7.43 -7.29 18.39
C PHE A 510 -6.50 -6.32 19.14
N TRP A 511 -5.75 -6.77 20.15
CA TRP A 511 -4.78 -5.92 20.84
C TRP A 511 -3.64 -5.47 19.91
N LEU A 512 -3.26 -6.27 18.91
CA LEU A 512 -2.35 -5.82 17.86
C LEU A 512 -3.01 -4.74 16.96
N MET A 513 -4.31 -4.87 16.66
CA MET A 513 -5.06 -3.88 15.89
C MET A 513 -5.17 -2.53 16.63
N VAL A 514 -5.25 -2.53 17.96
CA VAL A 514 -5.30 -1.31 18.78
C VAL A 514 -4.10 -0.40 18.49
N ILE A 515 -2.93 -0.97 18.26
CA ILE A 515 -1.70 -0.24 17.88
C ILE A 515 -1.94 0.55 16.59
N LEU A 516 -2.48 -0.12 15.56
CA LEU A 516 -2.75 0.53 14.28
C LEU A 516 -3.94 1.51 14.40
N ILE A 517 -4.96 1.17 15.19
CA ILE A 517 -6.10 2.06 15.44
C ILE A 517 -5.63 3.37 16.03
N TRP A 518 -4.74 3.31 17.03
CA TRP A 518 -4.15 4.47 17.68
C TRP A 518 -3.36 5.34 16.69
N ILE A 519 -2.51 4.75 15.85
CA ILE A 519 -1.76 5.47 14.82
C ILE A 519 -2.70 6.14 13.80
N GLN A 520 -3.70 5.39 13.33
CA GLN A 520 -4.56 5.83 12.22
C GLN A 520 -5.72 6.75 12.64
N THR A 521 -6.04 6.81 13.93
CA THR A 521 -7.05 7.74 14.45
C THR A 521 -6.66 9.20 14.18
N GLY A 522 -5.37 9.54 14.31
CA GLY A 522 -4.86 10.88 14.01
C GLY A 522 -5.03 11.26 12.53
N PHE A 523 -4.72 10.33 11.62
CA PHE A 523 -4.93 10.51 10.17
C PHE A 523 -6.39 10.76 9.83
N ALA A 524 -7.29 9.87 10.30
CA ALA A 524 -8.72 9.99 10.05
C ALA A 524 -9.27 11.31 10.61
N MET A 525 -8.86 11.69 11.83
CA MET A 525 -9.26 12.95 12.46
C MET A 525 -8.88 14.17 11.62
N VAL A 526 -7.64 14.25 11.13
CA VAL A 526 -7.16 15.42 10.37
C VAL A 526 -7.98 15.61 9.09
N ILE A 527 -8.18 14.53 8.33
CA ILE A 527 -8.94 14.59 7.07
C ILE A 527 -10.41 14.91 7.33
N LEU A 528 -11.04 14.22 8.28
CA LEU A 528 -12.46 14.41 8.58
C LEU A 528 -12.72 15.79 9.21
N SER A 529 -11.79 16.32 10.01
CA SER A 529 -11.89 17.68 10.54
C SER A 529 -11.84 18.73 9.43
N ALA A 530 -11.00 18.56 8.40
CA ALA A 530 -10.96 19.47 7.27
C ALA A 530 -12.29 19.44 6.49
N ALA A 531 -12.85 18.25 6.28
CA ALA A 531 -14.13 18.10 5.59
C ALA A 531 -15.32 18.67 6.39
N ILE A 532 -15.37 18.47 7.71
CA ILE A 532 -16.40 19.07 8.57
C ILE A 532 -16.36 20.60 8.47
N LYS A 533 -15.16 21.20 8.47
CA LYS A 533 -14.98 22.65 8.34
C LYS A 533 -15.31 23.20 6.96
N ALA A 534 -15.28 22.36 5.93
CA ALA A 534 -15.65 22.74 4.56
C ALA A 534 -17.17 22.81 4.35
N VAL A 535 -17.97 22.33 5.31
CA VAL A 535 -19.44 22.44 5.26
C VAL A 535 -19.84 23.92 5.38
N PRO A 536 -20.57 24.50 4.39
CA PRO A 536 -20.97 25.90 4.43
C PRO A 536 -21.76 26.26 5.68
N GLU A 537 -21.39 27.35 6.35
CA GLU A 537 -22.06 27.79 7.59
C GLU A 537 -23.52 28.18 7.36
N GLU A 538 -23.88 28.63 6.16
CA GLU A 538 -25.25 28.99 5.75
C GLU A 538 -26.23 27.81 5.96
N TYR A 539 -25.84 26.58 5.63
CA TYR A 539 -26.67 25.40 5.88
C TYR A 539 -26.87 25.11 7.36
N LEU A 540 -25.84 25.39 8.17
CA LEU A 540 -25.87 25.18 9.62
C LEU A 540 -26.70 26.27 10.31
N GLU A 541 -26.64 27.51 9.83
CA GLU A 541 -27.45 28.62 10.33
C GLU A 541 -28.91 28.47 9.94
N ALA A 542 -29.22 28.14 8.69
CA ALA A 542 -30.58 27.86 8.24
C ALA A 542 -31.23 26.75 9.10
N ALA A 543 -30.50 25.64 9.36
CA ALA A 543 -30.99 24.57 10.21
C ALA A 543 -31.22 25.01 11.67
N ARG A 544 -30.40 25.94 12.20
CA ARG A 544 -30.62 26.51 13.54
C ARG A 544 -31.86 27.41 13.58
N VAL A 545 -32.11 28.17 12.52
CA VAL A 545 -33.34 28.98 12.36
C VAL A 545 -34.58 28.07 12.32
N ASP A 546 -34.48 26.91 11.66
CA ASP A 546 -35.52 25.87 11.64
C ASP A 546 -35.66 25.10 12.98
N GLY A 547 -34.90 25.47 14.02
CA GLY A 547 -34.97 24.86 15.35
C GLY A 547 -34.29 23.49 15.47
N ALA A 548 -33.43 23.11 14.52
CA ALA A 548 -32.69 21.85 14.58
C ALA A 548 -31.66 21.85 15.72
N THR A 549 -31.62 20.77 16.48
CA THR A 549 -30.60 20.55 17.53
C THR A 549 -29.23 20.23 16.92
N GLN A 550 -28.14 20.48 17.65
CA GLN A 550 -26.77 20.19 17.17
C GLN A 550 -26.56 18.74 16.73
N SER A 551 -27.19 17.79 17.41
CA SER A 551 -27.16 16.37 17.02
C SER A 551 -27.87 16.15 15.68
N GLN A 552 -29.04 16.76 15.47
CA GLN A 552 -29.76 16.66 14.18
C GLN A 552 -28.97 17.31 13.05
N ILE A 553 -28.37 18.48 13.29
CA ILE A 553 -27.48 19.15 12.31
C ILE A 553 -26.32 18.22 11.93
N PHE A 554 -25.67 17.61 12.93
CA PHE A 554 -24.58 16.69 12.67
C PHE A 554 -25.01 15.47 11.84
N TRP A 555 -26.02 14.73 12.29
CA TRP A 555 -26.41 13.47 11.67
C TRP A 555 -27.14 13.62 10.33
N ARG A 556 -27.85 14.74 10.11
CA ARG A 556 -28.68 14.95 8.91
C ARG A 556 -28.04 15.87 7.86
N ILE A 557 -27.10 16.74 8.24
CA ILE A 557 -26.47 17.69 7.34
C ILE A 557 -24.97 17.40 7.22
N VAL A 558 -24.23 17.53 8.32
CA VAL A 558 -22.75 17.43 8.30
C VAL A 558 -22.29 16.04 7.87
N LEU A 559 -22.77 14.98 8.52
CA LEU A 559 -22.29 13.61 8.29
C LEU A 559 -22.59 13.12 6.86
N PRO A 560 -23.81 13.29 6.31
CA PRO A 560 -24.08 12.93 4.92
C PRO A 560 -23.22 13.72 3.93
N GLN A 561 -22.97 15.01 4.19
CA GLN A 561 -22.20 15.88 3.30
C GLN A 561 -20.71 15.51 3.24
N ILE A 562 -20.11 15.09 4.37
CA ILE A 562 -18.72 14.59 4.41
C ILE A 562 -18.60 13.11 4.03
N GLY A 563 -19.70 12.46 3.60
CA GLY A 563 -19.74 11.03 3.29
C GLY A 563 -18.73 10.59 2.23
N THR A 564 -18.44 11.45 1.25
CA THR A 564 -17.40 11.21 0.24
C THR A 564 -16.01 11.14 0.88
N THR A 565 -15.69 12.08 1.78
CA THR A 565 -14.42 12.11 2.50
C THR A 565 -14.28 10.91 3.44
N ILE A 566 -15.35 10.52 4.15
CA ILE A 566 -15.37 9.27 4.95
C ILE A 566 -15.05 8.09 4.04
N GLY A 567 -15.66 8.03 2.86
CA GLY A 567 -15.38 7.00 1.86
C GLY A 567 -13.90 6.94 1.47
N VAL A 568 -13.24 8.08 1.26
CA VAL A 568 -11.81 8.16 0.95
C VAL A 568 -10.96 7.66 2.12
N VAL A 569 -11.23 8.12 3.35
CA VAL A 569 -10.52 7.67 4.57
C VAL A 569 -10.64 6.17 4.74
N VAL A 570 -11.87 5.63 4.63
CA VAL A 570 -12.15 4.20 4.71
C VAL A 570 -11.36 3.42 3.66
N THR A 571 -11.41 3.82 2.39
CA THR A 571 -10.66 3.11 1.34
C THR A 571 -9.14 3.16 1.56
N THR A 572 -8.62 4.30 2.02
CA THR A 572 -7.19 4.44 2.33
C THR A 572 -6.78 3.54 3.50
N LEU A 573 -7.59 3.48 4.56
CA LEU A 573 -7.33 2.60 5.70
C LEU A 573 -7.38 1.12 5.30
N ILE A 574 -8.30 0.71 4.42
CA ILE A 574 -8.32 -0.66 3.90
C ILE A 574 -7.00 -0.98 3.18
N VAL A 575 -6.50 -0.08 2.32
CA VAL A 575 -5.21 -0.27 1.63
C VAL A 575 -4.05 -0.39 2.61
N VAL A 576 -4.02 0.44 3.66
CA VAL A 576 -3.00 0.40 4.72
C VAL A 576 -3.04 -0.96 5.44
N VAL A 577 -4.23 -1.40 5.83
CA VAL A 577 -4.41 -2.64 6.59
C VAL A 577 -4.07 -3.88 5.78
N MET A 578 -4.42 -3.91 4.49
CA MET A 578 -4.08 -5.02 3.60
C MET A 578 -2.58 -5.29 3.47
N LYS A 579 -1.74 -4.30 3.82
CA LYS A 579 -0.27 -4.38 3.80
C LYS A 579 0.32 -4.45 5.21
N VAL A 580 -0.49 -4.75 6.24
CA VAL A 580 0.00 -4.79 7.61
C VAL A 580 1.01 -5.92 7.77
N TYR A 581 2.24 -5.55 8.10
CA TYR A 581 3.35 -6.47 8.28
C TYR A 581 4.09 -6.15 9.58
N ASP A 582 4.53 -4.90 9.71
CA ASP A 582 5.41 -4.43 10.78
C ASP A 582 4.91 -4.79 12.18
N ILE A 583 3.63 -4.53 12.47
CA ILE A 583 3.04 -4.76 13.80
C ILE A 583 3.02 -6.25 14.13
N VAL A 584 2.53 -7.07 13.21
CA VAL A 584 2.44 -8.52 13.43
C VAL A 584 3.85 -9.13 13.53
N LYS A 585 4.77 -8.71 12.66
CA LYS A 585 6.15 -9.19 12.67
C LYS A 585 6.86 -8.93 14.00
N VAL A 586 6.72 -7.71 14.51
CA VAL A 586 7.45 -7.25 15.71
C VAL A 586 6.83 -7.76 17.01
N VAL A 587 5.50 -7.82 17.10
CA VAL A 587 4.83 -8.17 18.37
C VAL A 587 4.74 -9.67 18.56
N THR A 588 4.38 -10.44 17.53
CA THR A 588 4.13 -11.88 17.63
C THR A 588 4.86 -12.73 16.60
N ASN A 589 5.40 -12.13 15.53
CA ASN A 589 5.82 -12.84 14.32
C ASN A 589 4.72 -13.77 13.76
N GLY A 590 3.45 -13.42 13.98
CA GLY A 590 2.30 -14.22 13.56
C GLY A 590 1.96 -15.43 14.42
N GLN A 591 2.64 -15.61 15.55
CA GLN A 591 2.29 -16.64 16.53
C GLN A 591 0.94 -16.37 17.21
N PHE A 592 0.46 -17.32 18.01
CA PHE A 592 -0.78 -17.21 18.79
C PHE A 592 -2.04 -16.94 17.93
N GLY A 593 -2.02 -17.36 16.66
CA GLY A 593 -3.16 -17.16 15.74
C GLY A 593 -3.30 -15.72 15.23
N THR A 594 -2.23 -14.92 15.23
CA THR A 594 -2.23 -13.51 14.77
C THR A 594 -1.62 -13.33 13.37
N GLN A 595 -1.35 -14.43 12.65
CA GLN A 595 -0.73 -14.41 11.32
C GLN A 595 -1.55 -13.59 10.31
N VAL A 596 -0.85 -12.81 9.48
CA VAL A 596 -1.42 -12.00 8.38
C VAL A 596 -0.69 -12.28 7.07
N LEU A 597 -1.36 -12.09 5.93
CA LEU A 597 -0.88 -12.43 4.59
C LEU A 597 0.49 -11.84 4.29
N ALA A 598 0.75 -10.57 4.64
CA ALA A 598 2.05 -9.95 4.39
C ALA A 598 3.17 -10.55 5.25
N ASN A 599 2.88 -10.95 6.50
CA ASN A 599 3.85 -11.64 7.35
C ASN A 599 4.12 -13.07 6.86
N ASP A 600 3.08 -13.75 6.37
CA ASP A 600 3.21 -15.08 5.79
C ASP A 600 4.01 -15.05 4.49
N MET A 601 3.70 -14.13 3.59
CA MET A 601 4.45 -13.85 2.37
C MET A 601 5.94 -13.67 2.68
N PHE A 602 6.27 -12.84 3.67
CA PHE A 602 7.66 -12.59 4.08
C PHE A 602 8.32 -13.85 4.63
N ASN A 603 7.66 -14.57 5.53
CA ASN A 603 8.23 -15.77 6.14
C ASN A 603 8.43 -16.89 5.10
N GLN A 604 7.47 -17.12 4.20
CA GLN A 604 7.60 -18.10 3.12
C GLN A 604 8.76 -17.75 2.19
N ALA A 605 8.83 -16.51 1.69
CA ALA A 605 9.86 -16.11 0.74
C ALA A 605 11.26 -16.07 1.34
N PHE A 606 11.42 -15.52 2.55
CA PHE A 606 12.73 -15.17 3.10
C PHE A 606 13.17 -16.02 4.29
N ALA A 607 12.26 -16.55 5.11
CA ALA A 607 12.62 -17.39 6.24
C ALA A 607 12.68 -18.88 5.84
N PHE A 608 11.75 -19.32 5.01
CA PHE A 608 11.66 -20.72 4.55
C PHE A 608 12.25 -20.95 3.16
N GLY A 609 12.62 -19.89 2.43
CA GLY A 609 13.15 -19.98 1.06
C GLY A 609 12.14 -20.48 0.02
N ASN A 610 10.84 -20.51 0.36
CA ASN A 610 9.76 -20.89 -0.54
C ASN A 610 9.32 -19.66 -1.36
N THR A 611 10.04 -19.43 -2.44
CA THR A 611 9.85 -18.28 -3.33
C THR A 611 8.52 -18.35 -4.08
N GLY A 612 8.13 -19.52 -4.60
CA GLY A 612 6.86 -19.71 -5.31
C GLY A 612 5.63 -19.43 -4.43
N ARG A 613 5.55 -20.01 -3.23
CA ARG A 613 4.45 -19.75 -2.29
C ARG A 613 4.47 -18.32 -1.77
N GLY A 614 5.65 -17.76 -1.48
CA GLY A 614 5.80 -16.36 -1.10
C GLY A 614 5.26 -15.41 -2.18
N ALA A 615 5.60 -15.66 -3.44
CA ALA A 615 5.10 -14.89 -4.58
C ALA A 615 3.59 -15.04 -4.76
N ALA A 616 3.02 -16.25 -4.58
CA ALA A 616 1.58 -16.46 -4.65
C ALA A 616 0.81 -15.66 -3.60
N LEU A 617 1.31 -15.61 -2.35
CA LEU A 617 0.76 -14.77 -1.29
C LEU A 617 0.84 -13.27 -1.64
N ALA A 618 1.94 -12.82 -2.25
CA ALA A 618 2.09 -11.44 -2.71
C ALA A 618 1.04 -11.08 -3.79
N VAL A 619 0.79 -11.99 -4.75
CA VAL A 619 -0.25 -11.82 -5.77
C VAL A 619 -1.64 -11.79 -5.14
N LEU A 620 -1.92 -12.64 -4.14
CA LEU A 620 -3.20 -12.62 -3.43
C LEU A 620 -3.44 -11.27 -2.74
N ILE A 621 -2.43 -10.69 -2.08
CA ILE A 621 -2.51 -9.35 -1.47
C ILE A 621 -2.79 -8.30 -2.56
N PHE A 622 -2.04 -8.34 -3.67
CA PHE A 622 -2.22 -7.41 -4.78
C PHE A 622 -3.64 -7.44 -5.33
N VAL A 623 -4.13 -8.63 -5.68
CA VAL A 623 -5.49 -8.84 -6.22
C VAL A 623 -6.55 -8.38 -5.22
N SER A 624 -6.37 -8.65 -3.94
CA SER A 624 -7.31 -8.25 -2.89
C SER A 624 -7.42 -6.72 -2.72
N VAL A 625 -6.37 -5.97 -3.07
CA VAL A 625 -6.34 -4.51 -2.99
C VAL A 625 -6.91 -3.83 -4.24
N LEU A 626 -6.93 -4.51 -5.39
CA LEU A 626 -7.40 -3.94 -6.67
C LEU A 626 -8.82 -3.34 -6.63
N PRO A 627 -9.85 -3.98 -6.03
CA PRO A 627 -11.19 -3.40 -5.99
C PRO A 627 -11.23 -2.07 -5.25
N VAL A 628 -10.47 -1.96 -4.16
CA VAL A 628 -10.39 -0.75 -3.34
C VAL A 628 -9.69 0.37 -4.11
N MET A 629 -8.58 0.06 -4.78
CA MET A 629 -7.84 1.00 -5.62
C MET A 629 -8.69 1.50 -6.79
N TYR A 630 -9.42 0.60 -7.44
CA TYR A 630 -10.32 0.95 -8.53
C TYR A 630 -11.43 1.91 -8.08
N LEU A 631 -12.07 1.61 -6.95
CA LEU A 631 -13.10 2.49 -6.38
C LEU A 631 -12.51 3.86 -5.99
N ASN A 632 -11.29 3.89 -5.46
CA ASN A 632 -10.59 5.13 -5.11
C ASN A 632 -10.29 5.98 -6.37
N ILE A 633 -9.68 5.39 -7.40
CA ILE A 633 -9.36 6.07 -8.67
C ILE A 633 -10.63 6.61 -9.34
N ARG A 634 -11.71 5.82 -9.39
CA ARG A 634 -12.99 6.27 -9.95
C ARG A 634 -13.61 7.43 -9.19
N ARG A 635 -13.39 7.54 -7.87
CA ARG A 635 -13.86 8.69 -7.09
C ARG A 635 -13.06 9.95 -7.44
N MET A 636 -11.73 9.86 -7.50
CA MET A 636 -10.87 10.98 -7.90
C MET A 636 -11.21 11.51 -9.30
N GLN A 637 -11.49 10.61 -10.25
CA GLN A 637 -11.87 11.00 -11.63
C GLN A 637 -13.24 11.68 -11.73
N LYS A 638 -14.11 11.57 -10.74
CA LYS A 638 -15.40 12.29 -10.71
C LYS A 638 -15.27 13.69 -10.10
N GLU A 639 -14.19 13.96 -9.38
CA GLU A 639 -13.93 15.22 -8.69
C GLU A 639 -13.05 16.18 -9.51
N ALA A 640 -12.26 15.64 -10.45
CA ALA A 640 -11.47 16.39 -11.44
C ALA A 640 -12.28 16.62 -12.73
#